data_AF-A0A841UQ01-F1
#
_entry.id   AF-A0A841UQ01-F1
#
_cell.length_a   1.000
_cell.length_b   1.000
_cell.length_c   1.000
_cell.angle_alpha   90.00
_cell.angle_beta   90.00
_cell.angle_gamma   90.00
#
_symmetry.space_group_name_H-M   'P 1'
#
loop_
_entity.id
_entity.type
_entity.pdbx_description
1 polymer ?
#
loop_
_entity_poly.entity_id
_entity_poly.type
_entity_poly.pdbx_seq_one_letter_code
_entity_poly.pdbx_strand_id
1 'polypeptide(L)'
;MVVRTTAASPKKRTKSPEETRIDESAKVHTFSNLSGAIEIGARVVIAPGTSIRADEGTPFHIGDDSKIQDGAIIHGLEKSRVVGDDGREYSVWIGRGSCITHMALIHGPAYVGDRCFIGFRSTVFNARIGADCIVMMHALVQDVEIPAGKFVPSGSVITSQQQADRLPDVTEIDRAFTRHIVDIDLAPSVPVKAQGPATPPPAAAINIANETLYRNSVTPMSLNTNIRAQVRSLLSQGYKIGLEYADKRRFKTSSWLSAGFIDGSREEQVSQSLEASLRNLQGEYVRLIGVDPAAKRRVLEMIIQRPEDTPGEPARTTTAVHAGHSNGNGNSDLSVQVRSLLAQGLKIATEHADKRRFKTSSWLTGPAIETKGEAGIIRDIEAIVSENSDEYVRLIGIDPQAKKRVVEMIIHRPGGTPASNGSGQTSSYSSPASNGASYSSSGNLSGETIAQIRSLLAQGYKIGTEHADKRRFKTSSWQSCAPIESNRESDVITALEDCLREHSGEYVRLLGIDAKAKKRVLETVIQRPDGSVASNGNGKTATVAEPSFKSYASGSSGGGTATLTSTLTAETITQIRSLLSQGHKIGSEHADKRRFKTGSWQSCTPIESSRESDVVAALETCLRDHQGEYVRLIGIDSQAKRRVLESIIQRP
;
A
#
# COMPACT_ATOMS: atom_id res chain seq x y z
N MET A 1 -27.04 -28.16 45.73
CA MET A 1 -26.66 -29.10 44.63
C MET A 1 -26.67 -28.27 43.36
N VAL A 2 -25.57 -27.96 42.70
CA VAL A 2 -24.48 -28.83 42.26
C VAL A 2 -23.11 -28.22 42.61
N VAL A 3 -22.18 -29.09 42.98
CA VAL A 3 -20.82 -28.81 43.45
C VAL A 3 -19.83 -29.57 42.56
N ARG A 4 -18.71 -28.89 42.22
CA ARG A 4 -17.35 -29.39 41.85
C ARG A 4 -17.13 -29.98 40.44
N THR A 5 -16.37 -29.32 39.55
CA THR A 5 -14.89 -29.09 39.40
C THR A 5 -14.21 -30.11 38.49
N THR A 6 -13.39 -29.63 37.55
CA THR A 6 -12.07 -30.23 37.25
C THR A 6 -11.05 -29.15 36.95
N ALA A 7 -9.83 -29.40 37.43
CA ALA A 7 -8.72 -28.50 37.61
C ALA A 7 -8.04 -28.06 36.32
N ALA A 8 -7.55 -26.82 36.29
CA ALA A 8 -6.49 -26.45 35.37
C ALA A 8 -5.18 -27.15 35.79
N SER A 9 -4.54 -27.81 34.84
CA SER A 9 -3.25 -28.48 35.01
C SER A 9 -2.20 -27.54 35.63
N PRO A 10 -1.41 -27.98 36.62
CA PRO A 10 -0.41 -27.13 37.25
C PRO A 10 0.80 -27.03 36.32
N LYS A 11 0.84 -26.03 35.44
CA LYS A 11 2.13 -25.53 34.96
C LYS A 11 2.84 -24.92 36.17
N LYS A 12 4.11 -25.29 36.39
CA LYS A 12 4.93 -24.91 37.55
C LYS A 12 4.88 -23.40 37.80
N ARG A 13 3.94 -22.94 38.62
CA ARG A 13 3.82 -21.55 39.06
C ARG A 13 4.95 -21.24 40.02
N THR A 14 5.72 -20.20 39.73
CA THR A 14 6.59 -19.53 40.68
C THR A 14 5.76 -19.08 41.89
N LYS A 15 6.36 -19.22 43.08
CA LYS A 15 5.71 -19.10 44.38
C LYS A 15 5.37 -17.64 44.72
N SER A 16 4.11 -17.25 44.56
CA SER A 16 3.28 -16.35 45.41
C SER A 16 2.14 -15.77 44.54
N PRO A 17 0.90 -15.64 45.04
CA PRO A 17 -0.11 -14.88 44.34
C PRO A 17 0.25 -13.40 44.52
N GLU A 18 0.97 -12.82 43.57
CA GLU A 18 1.17 -11.38 43.56
C GLU A 18 -0.19 -10.71 43.30
N GLU A 19 -0.70 -9.98 44.31
CA GLU A 19 -2.02 -9.35 44.32
C GLU A 19 -2.02 -8.02 43.53
N THR A 20 -3.17 -7.70 42.93
CA THR A 20 -3.44 -6.40 42.30
C THR A 20 -3.33 -5.28 43.34
N ARG A 21 -2.50 -4.27 43.08
CA ARG A 21 -2.33 -3.06 43.91
C ARG A 21 -2.99 -1.87 43.21
N ILE A 22 -3.99 -1.27 43.86
CA ILE A 22 -4.77 -0.17 43.31
C ILE A 22 -4.65 1.04 44.23
N ASP A 23 -4.24 2.19 43.70
CA ASP A 23 -4.28 3.45 44.43
C ASP A 23 -5.72 3.84 44.82
N GLU A 24 -5.89 4.44 46.00
CA GLU A 24 -7.21 4.82 46.55
C GLU A 24 -7.99 5.79 45.65
N SER A 25 -7.29 6.59 44.85
CA SER A 25 -7.91 7.57 43.95
C SER A 25 -8.28 7.01 42.58
N ALA A 26 -7.86 5.78 42.26
CA ALA A 26 -8.18 5.14 41.00
C ALA A 26 -9.65 4.69 40.96
N LYS A 27 -10.29 4.84 39.80
CA LYS A 27 -11.68 4.47 39.56
C LYS A 27 -11.74 3.24 38.66
N VAL A 28 -12.03 2.09 39.25
CA VAL A 28 -12.18 0.81 38.54
C VAL A 28 -13.64 0.43 38.46
N HIS A 29 -14.18 0.32 37.24
CA HIS A 29 -15.58 -0.01 37.03
C HIS A 29 -15.87 -1.48 37.41
N THR A 30 -17.01 -1.77 38.06
CA THR A 30 -17.33 -3.13 38.56
C THR A 30 -17.38 -4.22 37.49
N PHE A 31 -17.61 -3.86 36.22
CA PHE A 31 -17.61 -4.78 35.07
C PHE A 31 -16.25 -4.93 34.36
N SER A 32 -15.16 -4.47 34.96
CA SER A 32 -13.81 -4.79 34.50
C SER A 32 -13.31 -6.09 35.15
N ASN A 33 -12.53 -6.88 34.42
CA ASN A 33 -11.89 -8.09 34.93
C ASN A 33 -10.39 -7.85 35.14
N LEU A 34 -9.94 -7.85 36.40
CA LEU A 34 -8.53 -7.65 36.78
C LEU A 34 -8.02 -8.91 37.50
N SER A 35 -6.89 -9.46 37.06
CA SER A 35 -6.29 -10.64 37.71
C SER A 35 -4.77 -10.68 37.60
N GLY A 36 -4.08 -11.08 38.66
CA GLY A 36 -2.61 -11.20 38.72
C GLY A 36 -1.92 -9.96 39.27
N ALA A 37 -0.59 -9.86 39.11
CA ALA A 37 0.19 -8.74 39.64
C ALA A 37 0.05 -7.50 38.76
N ILE A 38 -0.79 -6.56 39.18
CA ILE A 38 -1.05 -5.31 38.45
C ILE A 38 -0.86 -4.15 39.43
N GLU A 39 -0.01 -3.20 39.08
CA GLU A 39 0.19 -1.94 39.79
C GLU A 39 -0.63 -0.84 39.08
N ILE A 40 -1.64 -0.28 39.75
CA ILE A 40 -2.49 0.81 39.23
C ILE A 40 -2.23 2.08 40.02
N GLY A 41 -1.74 3.11 39.32
CA GLY A 41 -1.39 4.42 39.88
C GLY A 41 -2.58 5.33 40.20
N ALA A 42 -2.28 6.53 40.67
CA ALA A 42 -3.26 7.50 41.14
C ALA A 42 -4.13 8.04 40.01
N ARG A 43 -5.42 8.27 40.29
CA ARG A 43 -6.42 8.86 39.37
C ARG A 43 -6.59 8.10 38.05
N VAL A 44 -6.13 6.85 37.98
CA VAL A 44 -6.38 5.99 36.82
C VAL A 44 -7.87 5.70 36.70
N VAL A 45 -8.39 5.68 35.47
CA VAL A 45 -9.80 5.31 35.20
C VAL A 45 -9.83 4.04 34.35
N ILE A 46 -10.52 3.01 34.82
CA ILE A 46 -10.74 1.74 34.11
C ILE A 46 -12.23 1.57 33.84
N ALA A 47 -12.59 1.56 32.56
CA ALA A 47 -13.96 1.51 32.05
C ALA A 47 -14.55 0.08 32.03
N PRO A 48 -15.88 -0.09 31.84
CA PRO A 48 -16.51 -1.40 31.78
C PRO A 48 -16.01 -2.28 30.62
N GLY A 49 -16.15 -3.60 30.78
CA GLY A 49 -15.80 -4.57 29.74
C GLY A 49 -14.31 -4.72 29.47
N THR A 50 -13.46 -4.01 30.21
CA THR A 50 -12.00 -4.15 30.15
C THR A 50 -11.55 -5.48 30.77
N SER A 51 -10.48 -6.05 30.23
CA SER A 51 -9.88 -7.29 30.73
C SER A 51 -8.36 -7.12 30.85
N ILE A 52 -7.87 -7.06 32.08
CA ILE A 52 -6.45 -6.84 32.43
C ILE A 52 -5.98 -8.07 33.20
N ARG A 53 -5.20 -8.93 32.54
CA ARG A 53 -4.82 -10.24 33.07
C ARG A 53 -3.30 -10.43 33.05
N ALA A 54 -2.69 -10.34 34.21
CA ALA A 54 -1.27 -10.60 34.48
C ALA A 54 -1.08 -12.02 35.07
N ASP A 55 -1.74 -13.01 34.47
CA ASP A 55 -1.72 -14.42 34.89
C ASP A 55 -0.61 -15.25 34.23
N GLU A 56 -0.16 -14.86 33.03
CA GLU A 56 1.00 -15.44 32.33
C GLU A 56 2.22 -14.50 32.39
N GLY A 57 2.19 -13.40 31.64
CA GLY A 57 3.17 -12.33 31.75
C GLY A 57 2.87 -11.44 32.96
N THR A 58 3.84 -11.26 33.86
CA THR A 58 3.69 -10.51 35.11
C THR A 58 5.02 -9.82 35.48
N PRO A 59 5.05 -8.65 36.15
CA PRO A 59 3.92 -7.80 36.54
C PRO A 59 3.48 -6.83 35.42
N PHE A 60 2.32 -6.19 35.59
CA PHE A 60 1.85 -5.06 34.79
C PHE A 60 1.88 -3.74 35.58
N HIS A 61 2.18 -2.63 34.92
CA HIS A 61 2.14 -1.29 35.49
C HIS A 61 1.24 -0.35 34.66
N ILE A 62 0.38 0.39 35.34
CA ILE A 62 -0.47 1.44 34.77
C ILE A 62 -0.25 2.73 35.57
N GLY A 63 0.48 3.68 34.97
CA GLY A 63 0.89 4.93 35.61
C GLY A 63 -0.26 5.91 35.85
N ASP A 64 0.01 6.90 36.70
CA ASP A 64 -0.96 7.91 37.15
C ASP A 64 -1.70 8.61 36.00
N ASP A 65 -2.94 9.03 36.25
CA ASP A 65 -3.80 9.78 35.31
C ASP A 65 -4.11 9.06 33.98
N SER A 66 -3.70 7.80 33.83
CA SER A 66 -3.99 7.00 32.65
C SER A 66 -5.44 6.53 32.59
N LYS A 67 -5.93 6.31 31.36
CA LYS A 67 -7.32 5.91 31.10
C LYS A 67 -7.34 4.65 30.27
N ILE A 68 -8.05 3.63 30.74
CA ILE A 68 -8.29 2.37 30.03
C ILE A 68 -9.78 2.30 29.71
N GLN A 69 -10.14 2.50 28.44
CA GLN A 69 -11.52 2.62 27.97
C GLN A 69 -12.16 1.28 27.62
N ASP A 70 -13.46 1.31 27.31
CA ASP A 70 -14.34 0.16 27.20
C ASP A 70 -13.80 -0.95 26.28
N GLY A 71 -13.84 -2.18 26.78
CA GLY A 71 -13.44 -3.35 26.00
C GLY A 71 -11.94 -3.45 25.71
N ALA A 72 -11.09 -2.58 26.26
CA ALA A 72 -9.64 -2.72 26.11
C ALA A 72 -9.15 -4.01 26.79
N ILE A 73 -8.19 -4.67 26.16
CA ILE A 73 -7.60 -5.92 26.64
C ILE A 73 -6.11 -5.71 26.87
N ILE A 74 -5.65 -6.09 28.06
CA ILE A 74 -4.25 -6.05 28.45
C ILE A 74 -3.84 -7.44 28.93
N HIS A 75 -2.85 -8.02 28.26
CA HIS A 75 -2.33 -9.37 28.53
C HIS A 75 -0.82 -9.42 28.24
N GLY A 76 -0.13 -10.51 28.55
CA GLY A 76 1.31 -10.60 28.34
C GLY A 76 1.82 -12.02 28.23
N LEU A 77 2.88 -12.21 27.43
CA LEU A 77 3.57 -13.49 27.31
C LEU A 77 4.46 -13.77 28.53
N GLU A 78 4.55 -15.05 28.93
CA GLU A 78 5.25 -15.50 30.14
C GLU A 78 6.74 -15.10 30.23
N LYS A 79 7.48 -15.12 29.12
CA LYS A 79 8.96 -15.11 29.15
C LYS A 79 9.65 -13.79 28.81
N SER A 80 8.97 -12.86 28.14
CA SER A 80 9.61 -11.61 27.68
C SER A 80 9.15 -10.43 28.53
N ARG A 81 10.05 -9.49 28.78
CA ARG A 81 9.83 -8.32 29.64
C ARG A 81 10.34 -7.04 28.97
N VAL A 82 9.83 -5.91 29.45
CA VAL A 82 10.31 -4.56 29.18
C VAL A 82 10.82 -3.96 30.49
N VAL A 83 11.79 -3.05 30.41
CA VAL A 83 12.23 -2.27 31.57
C VAL A 83 11.35 -1.03 31.68
N GLY A 84 10.70 -0.88 32.84
CA GLY A 84 9.91 0.29 33.22
C GLY A 84 10.79 1.48 33.61
N ASP A 85 10.17 2.65 33.80
CA ASP A 85 10.93 3.87 34.11
C ASP A 85 11.51 3.87 35.54
N ASP A 86 11.01 2.98 36.40
CA ASP A 86 11.54 2.71 37.73
C ASP A 86 12.70 1.69 37.73
N GLY A 87 13.13 1.23 36.55
CA GLY A 87 14.20 0.27 36.36
C GLY A 87 13.83 -1.19 36.65
N ARG A 88 12.56 -1.49 37.00
CA ARG A 88 12.08 -2.86 37.21
C ARG A 88 11.60 -3.48 35.90
N GLU A 89 11.55 -4.82 35.85
CA GLU A 89 11.05 -5.57 34.69
C GLU A 89 9.53 -5.76 34.76
N TYR A 90 8.86 -5.52 33.64
CA TYR A 90 7.42 -5.64 33.48
C TYR A 90 7.07 -6.45 32.23
N SER A 91 5.95 -7.15 32.24
CA SER A 91 5.41 -7.70 31.00
C SER A 91 4.66 -6.62 30.21
N VAL A 92 3.95 -5.72 30.89
CA VAL A 92 3.32 -4.55 30.29
C VAL A 92 3.61 -3.32 31.15
N TRP A 93 4.15 -2.27 30.55
CA TRP A 93 4.32 -0.95 31.15
C TRP A 93 3.48 0.07 30.40
N ILE A 94 2.60 0.78 31.09
CA ILE A 94 1.85 1.93 30.57
C ILE A 94 2.21 3.12 31.46
N GLY A 95 2.84 4.14 30.87
CA GLY A 95 3.27 5.36 31.55
C GLY A 95 2.11 6.25 32.00
N ARG A 96 2.44 7.42 32.56
CA ARG A 96 1.44 8.36 33.12
C ARG A 96 0.69 9.14 32.04
N GLY A 97 -0.58 9.43 32.29
CA GLY A 97 -1.45 10.24 31.44
C GLY A 97 -1.70 9.64 30.07
N SER A 98 -1.50 8.33 29.90
CA SER A 98 -1.70 7.63 28.65
C SER A 98 -3.14 7.16 28.51
N CYS A 99 -3.68 7.24 27.30
CA CYS A 99 -5.06 6.84 27.01
C CYS A 99 -5.08 5.61 26.11
N ILE A 100 -5.52 4.49 26.67
CA ILE A 100 -5.78 3.24 25.96
C ILE A 100 -7.27 3.20 25.64
N THR A 101 -7.60 3.47 24.37
CA THR A 101 -8.99 3.73 23.98
C THR A 101 -9.80 2.48 23.64
N HIS A 102 -11.09 2.66 23.33
CA HIS A 102 -12.07 1.60 23.08
C HIS A 102 -11.53 0.43 22.25
N MET A 103 -11.63 -0.79 22.79
CA MET A 103 -11.23 -2.05 22.16
C MET A 103 -9.74 -2.16 21.77
N ALA A 104 -8.85 -1.31 22.29
CA ALA A 104 -7.43 -1.46 22.06
C ALA A 104 -6.86 -2.72 22.73
N LEU A 105 -5.84 -3.32 22.11
CA LEU A 105 -5.14 -4.49 22.62
C LEU A 105 -3.69 -4.12 22.94
N ILE A 106 -3.31 -4.23 24.22
CA ILE A 106 -1.92 -4.12 24.66
C ILE A 106 -1.45 -5.51 25.09
N HIS A 107 -0.48 -6.06 24.37
CA HIS A 107 0.02 -7.41 24.64
C HIS A 107 1.54 -7.41 24.92
N GLY A 108 1.91 -7.83 26.12
CA GLY A 108 3.29 -7.94 26.59
C GLY A 108 4.16 -8.91 25.76
N PRO A 109 5.46 -8.64 25.59
CA PRO A 109 6.22 -7.54 26.19
C PRO A 109 5.91 -6.19 25.53
N ALA A 110 5.41 -5.23 26.29
CA ALA A 110 4.96 -3.95 25.74
C ALA A 110 5.28 -2.81 26.68
N TYR A 111 5.87 -1.75 26.14
CA TYR A 111 6.08 -0.49 26.84
C TYR A 111 5.33 0.61 26.10
N VAL A 112 4.48 1.34 26.80
CA VAL A 112 3.81 2.54 26.31
C VAL A 112 4.24 3.68 27.21
N GLY A 113 4.94 4.67 26.66
CA GLY A 113 5.47 5.81 27.42
C GLY A 113 4.39 6.76 27.90
N ASP A 114 4.82 7.83 28.57
CA ASP A 114 3.93 8.88 29.08
C ASP A 114 3.13 9.58 27.99
N ARG A 115 1.92 10.02 28.33
CA ARG A 115 1.05 10.88 27.49
C ARG A 115 0.82 10.34 26.08
N CYS A 116 0.80 9.01 25.94
CA CYS A 116 0.51 8.37 24.67
C CYS A 116 -0.99 8.26 24.45
N PHE A 117 -1.42 8.39 23.21
CA PHE A 117 -2.78 8.06 22.79
C PHE A 117 -2.76 6.79 21.95
N ILE A 118 -3.45 5.74 22.39
CA ILE A 118 -3.62 4.49 21.64
C ILE A 118 -5.06 4.39 21.16
N GLY A 119 -5.29 4.70 19.89
CA GLY A 119 -6.59 4.88 19.26
C GLY A 119 -7.40 3.59 19.08
N PHE A 120 -8.69 3.76 18.74
CA PHE A 120 -9.69 2.70 18.79
C PHE A 120 -9.25 1.44 18.04
N ARG A 121 -9.45 0.27 18.66
CA ARG A 121 -9.14 -1.05 18.07
C ARG A 121 -7.70 -1.15 17.54
N SER A 122 -6.75 -0.42 18.13
CA SER A 122 -5.34 -0.54 17.78
C SER A 122 -4.65 -1.57 18.65
N THR A 123 -3.61 -2.18 18.12
CA THR A 123 -2.87 -3.26 18.77
C THR A 123 -1.41 -2.86 18.95
N VAL A 124 -0.90 -3.04 20.17
CA VAL A 124 0.53 -2.91 20.51
C VAL A 124 1.00 -4.25 21.04
N PHE A 125 1.91 -4.91 20.34
CA PHE A 125 2.40 -6.24 20.73
C PHE A 125 3.90 -6.37 20.49
N ASN A 126 4.65 -6.85 21.49
CA ASN A 126 6.12 -6.98 21.39
C ASN A 126 6.80 -5.68 20.93
N ALA A 127 6.41 -4.54 21.52
CA ALA A 127 6.78 -3.22 21.02
C ALA A 127 6.97 -2.20 22.14
N ARG A 128 7.82 -1.19 21.88
CA ARG A 128 8.02 -0.02 22.74
C ARG A 128 7.49 1.22 22.03
N ILE A 129 6.60 1.97 22.67
CA ILE A 129 6.09 3.25 22.18
C ILE A 129 6.65 4.34 23.09
N GLY A 130 7.44 5.25 22.53
CA GLY A 130 8.00 6.38 23.27
C GLY A 130 6.94 7.36 23.75
N ALA A 131 7.28 8.21 24.71
CA ALA A 131 6.37 9.21 25.25
C ALA A 131 5.81 10.16 24.18
N ASP A 132 4.64 10.75 24.44
CA ASP A 132 3.96 11.72 23.58
C ASP A 132 3.62 11.21 22.16
N CYS A 133 3.56 9.89 21.97
CA CYS A 133 3.13 9.32 20.69
C CYS A 133 1.61 9.32 20.54
N ILE A 134 1.15 9.47 19.30
CA ILE A 134 -0.27 9.34 18.95
C ILE A 134 -0.40 8.21 17.95
N VAL A 135 -0.99 7.11 18.39
CA VAL A 135 -1.39 5.99 17.54
C VAL A 135 -2.87 6.13 17.22
N MET A 136 -3.18 6.34 15.94
CA MET A 136 -4.57 6.51 15.50
C MET A 136 -5.27 5.16 15.31
N MET A 137 -6.54 5.20 14.92
CA MET A 137 -7.46 4.06 14.95
C MET A 137 -7.06 2.92 14.03
N HIS A 138 -7.35 1.69 14.44
CA HIS A 138 -7.15 0.47 13.65
C HIS A 138 -5.68 0.23 13.25
N ALA A 139 -4.72 0.72 14.03
CA ALA A 139 -3.31 0.50 13.76
C ALA A 139 -2.79 -0.78 14.42
N LEU A 140 -1.84 -1.45 13.77
CA LEU A 140 -1.05 -2.54 14.35
C LEU A 140 0.40 -2.09 14.50
N VAL A 141 0.92 -2.10 15.73
CA VAL A 141 2.32 -1.84 16.06
C VAL A 141 2.89 -3.11 16.68
N GLN A 142 3.84 -3.74 15.98
CA GLN A 142 4.38 -5.02 16.39
C GLN A 142 5.89 -5.13 16.12
N ASP A 143 6.64 -5.74 17.02
CA ASP A 143 8.07 -6.06 16.83
C ASP A 143 8.96 -4.83 16.53
N VAL A 144 8.61 -3.67 17.10
CA VAL A 144 9.27 -2.37 16.84
C VAL A 144 9.36 -1.48 18.07
N GLU A 145 10.28 -0.52 18.03
CA GLU A 145 10.32 0.62 18.94
C GLU A 145 9.95 1.91 18.19
N ILE A 146 8.86 2.56 18.59
CA ILE A 146 8.45 3.86 18.08
C ILE A 146 9.13 4.95 18.93
N PRO A 147 9.93 5.86 18.34
CA PRO A 147 10.52 6.98 19.06
C PRO A 147 9.47 7.90 19.69
N ALA A 148 9.85 8.68 20.70
CA ALA A 148 8.95 9.64 21.34
C ALA A 148 8.42 10.69 20.34
N GLY A 149 7.19 11.15 20.56
CA GLY A 149 6.56 12.22 19.78
C GLY A 149 6.16 11.83 18.36
N LYS A 150 6.03 10.54 18.06
CA LYS A 150 5.68 10.05 16.72
C LYS A 150 4.18 9.83 16.54
N PHE A 151 3.71 10.10 15.32
CA PHE A 151 2.32 9.93 14.91
C PHE A 151 2.18 8.70 14.01
N VAL A 152 1.32 7.76 14.38
CA VAL A 152 0.98 6.57 13.59
C VAL A 152 -0.42 6.78 12.97
N PRO A 153 -0.54 6.89 11.64
CA PRO A 153 -1.83 7.10 10.98
C PRO A 153 -2.81 5.93 11.13
N SER A 154 -4.11 6.19 10.98
CA SER A 154 -5.15 5.16 11.09
C SER A 154 -4.96 4.05 10.05
N GLY A 155 -5.18 2.79 10.47
CA GLY A 155 -5.04 1.61 9.61
C GLY A 155 -3.59 1.20 9.31
N SER A 156 -2.59 1.86 9.91
CA SER A 156 -1.17 1.54 9.66
C SER A 156 -0.80 0.18 10.25
N VAL A 157 0.08 -0.54 9.55
CA VAL A 157 0.68 -1.79 10.03
C VAL A 157 2.20 -1.60 10.09
N ILE A 158 2.71 -1.38 11.30
CA ILE A 158 4.11 -1.11 11.62
C ILE A 158 4.71 -2.38 12.22
N THR A 159 5.46 -3.13 11.40
CA THR A 159 6.03 -4.43 11.77
C THR A 159 7.53 -4.52 11.50
N SER A 160 8.17 -3.38 11.24
CA SER A 160 9.61 -3.28 11.03
C SER A 160 10.15 -1.95 11.54
N GLN A 161 11.34 -1.98 12.14
CA GLN A 161 11.92 -0.79 12.77
C GLN A 161 12.09 0.37 11.76
N GLN A 162 12.39 0.05 10.51
CA GLN A 162 12.48 1.04 9.43
C GLN A 162 11.16 1.79 9.15
N GLN A 163 10.00 1.15 9.37
CA GLN A 163 8.70 1.83 9.28
C GLN A 163 8.51 2.77 10.47
N ALA A 164 8.87 2.32 11.68
CA ALA A 164 8.77 3.12 12.91
C ALA A 164 9.67 4.37 12.85
N ASP A 165 10.91 4.23 12.35
CA ASP A 165 11.87 5.34 12.23
C ASP A 165 11.43 6.42 11.22
N ARG A 166 10.52 6.09 10.30
CA ARG A 166 10.00 7.01 9.27
C ARG A 166 8.67 7.66 9.64
N LEU A 167 8.15 7.39 10.83
CA LEU A 167 6.90 7.99 11.26
C LEU A 167 7.01 9.52 11.36
N PRO A 168 5.98 10.26 10.94
CA PRO A 168 5.93 11.70 11.12
C PRO A 168 5.88 12.06 12.60
N ASP A 169 6.33 13.27 12.93
CA ASP A 169 6.20 13.81 14.28
C ASP A 169 4.75 14.26 14.54
N VAL A 170 4.34 14.18 15.80
CA VAL A 170 3.04 14.66 16.29
C VAL A 170 2.98 16.18 16.15
N THR A 171 1.92 16.68 15.52
CA THR A 171 1.63 18.11 15.42
C THR A 171 0.69 18.58 16.52
N GLU A 172 0.57 19.90 16.69
CA GLU A 172 -0.38 20.48 17.65
C GLU A 172 -1.84 20.17 17.31
N ILE A 173 -2.15 20.02 16.01
CA ILE A 173 -3.49 19.64 15.54
C ILE A 173 -3.82 18.22 16.03
N ASP A 174 -2.86 17.30 15.96
CA ASP A 174 -3.05 15.91 16.42
C ASP A 174 -3.25 15.88 17.95
N ARG A 175 -2.50 16.69 18.70
CA ARG A 175 -2.66 16.82 20.16
C ARG A 175 -4.01 17.42 20.55
N ALA A 176 -4.45 18.45 19.83
CA ALA A 176 -5.76 19.07 20.07
C ALA A 176 -6.91 18.09 19.78
N PHE A 177 -6.80 17.33 18.69
CA PHE A 177 -7.79 16.32 18.32
C PHE A 177 -7.89 15.19 19.35
N THR A 178 -6.75 14.66 19.79
CA THR A 178 -6.72 13.59 20.81
C THR A 178 -7.22 14.07 22.17
N ARG A 179 -6.88 15.29 22.60
CA ARG A 179 -7.48 15.92 23.80
C ARG A 179 -9.00 15.99 23.69
N HIS A 180 -9.53 16.43 22.55
CA HIS A 180 -10.97 16.50 22.34
C HIS A 180 -11.67 15.14 22.45
N ILE A 181 -11.09 14.07 21.89
CA ILE A 181 -11.63 12.71 22.04
C ILE A 181 -11.65 12.28 23.51
N VAL A 182 -10.53 12.51 24.20
CA VAL A 182 -10.36 12.13 25.60
C VAL A 182 -11.31 12.89 26.52
N ASP A 183 -11.65 14.14 26.19
CA ASP A 183 -12.55 15.00 26.97
C ASP A 183 -14.03 14.66 26.72
N ILE A 184 -14.41 14.26 25.50
CA ILE A 184 -15.78 13.81 25.19
C ILE A 184 -16.13 12.56 25.99
N ASP A 185 -15.21 11.59 26.06
CA ASP A 185 -15.41 10.35 26.79
C ASP A 185 -15.43 10.54 28.33
N LEU A 186 -15.08 11.73 28.82
CA LEU A 186 -15.12 12.11 30.24
C LEU A 186 -16.42 12.83 30.66
N ALA A 187 -17.32 13.17 29.74
CA ALA A 187 -18.63 13.69 30.12
C ALA A 187 -19.36 12.59 30.91
N PRO A 188 -19.62 12.79 32.22
CA PRO A 188 -20.27 11.76 33.00
C PRO A 188 -21.62 11.44 32.36
N SER A 189 -21.86 10.16 32.10
CA SER A 189 -23.20 9.64 31.86
C SER A 189 -24.03 9.92 33.11
N VAL A 190 -24.64 11.10 33.15
CA VAL A 190 -25.62 11.45 34.17
C VAL A 190 -26.68 10.37 34.14
N PRO A 191 -26.95 9.68 35.26
CA PRO A 191 -28.04 8.72 35.29
C PRO A 191 -29.34 9.48 35.01
N VAL A 192 -30.03 9.10 33.94
CA VAL A 192 -31.37 9.62 33.60
C VAL A 192 -32.31 9.23 34.74
N LYS A 193 -32.47 10.11 35.73
CA LYS A 193 -33.65 10.13 36.58
C LYS A 193 -34.72 10.92 35.85
N ALA A 194 -35.84 10.24 35.60
CA ALA A 194 -37.03 10.82 35.00
C ALA A 194 -37.52 12.02 35.82
N GLN A 195 -37.61 13.19 35.21
CA GLN A 195 -38.44 14.31 35.65
C GLN A 195 -38.89 15.13 34.43
N GLY A 196 -40.17 15.50 34.44
CA GLY A 196 -40.96 15.99 33.30
C GLY A 196 -40.60 17.36 32.74
N PRO A 197 -41.40 17.90 31.80
CA PRO A 197 -40.98 18.97 30.91
C PRO A 197 -41.05 20.34 31.61
N ALA A 198 -39.93 21.06 31.63
CA ALA A 198 -39.87 22.47 31.98
C ALA A 198 -39.13 23.25 30.89
N THR A 199 -39.75 24.34 30.46
CA THR A 199 -39.31 25.31 29.45
C THR A 199 -38.06 26.09 29.89
N PRO A 200 -37.12 26.41 28.97
CA PRO A 200 -35.98 27.27 29.30
C PRO A 200 -36.29 28.78 29.11
N PRO A 201 -35.75 29.69 29.96
CA PRO A 201 -35.81 31.14 29.79
C PRO A 201 -34.62 31.68 28.94
N PRO A 202 -34.62 32.96 28.51
CA PRO A 202 -33.87 33.41 27.34
C PRO A 202 -32.40 33.75 27.63
N ALA A 203 -31.55 33.49 26.64
CA ALA A 203 -30.11 33.76 26.69
C ALA A 203 -29.79 35.26 26.51
N ALA A 204 -29.02 35.81 27.44
CA ALA A 204 -28.36 37.10 27.32
C ALA A 204 -27.08 36.97 26.46
N ALA A 205 -26.90 37.91 25.53
CA ALA A 205 -25.84 37.93 24.55
C ALA A 205 -24.45 38.20 25.17
N ILE A 206 -23.46 37.39 24.79
CA ILE A 206 -22.04 37.75 24.84
C ILE A 206 -21.47 37.55 23.44
N ASN A 207 -21.01 38.66 22.84
CA ASN A 207 -20.34 38.68 21.55
C ASN A 207 -18.92 38.12 21.68
N ILE A 208 -18.61 37.05 20.96
CA ILE A 208 -17.24 36.65 20.63
C ILE A 208 -17.19 36.47 19.11
N ALA A 209 -16.59 37.44 18.44
CA ALA A 209 -16.31 37.38 17.01
C ALA A 209 -15.07 36.53 16.75
N ASN A 210 -15.12 35.77 15.64
CA ASN A 210 -14.07 34.94 15.03
C ASN A 210 -14.03 33.44 15.39
N GLU A 211 -15.18 32.76 15.22
CA GLU A 211 -15.22 31.37 14.77
C GLU A 211 -15.61 31.32 13.27
N THR A 212 -14.65 31.07 12.39
CA THR A 212 -14.93 30.50 11.06
C THR A 212 -15.29 29.02 11.23
N LEU A 213 -16.59 28.78 11.38
CA LEU A 213 -17.26 27.49 11.49
C LEU A 213 -16.94 26.55 10.31
N TYR A 214 -16.39 25.38 10.65
CA TYR A 214 -16.52 24.14 9.88
C TYR A 214 -18.01 23.78 9.78
N ARG A 215 -18.66 24.22 8.69
CA ARG A 215 -20.04 23.84 8.36
C ARG A 215 -20.01 22.63 7.42
N ASN A 216 -20.34 21.45 7.93
CA ASN A 216 -20.66 20.28 7.12
C ASN A 216 -21.90 20.56 6.26
N SER A 217 -21.72 20.74 4.95
CA SER A 217 -22.81 20.76 3.99
C SER A 217 -23.13 19.32 3.55
N VAL A 218 -24.18 18.72 4.11
CA VAL A 218 -24.81 17.51 3.55
C VAL A 218 -26.01 17.99 2.72
N THR A 219 -25.95 17.79 1.41
CA THR A 219 -27.07 18.06 0.48
C THR A 219 -28.08 16.89 0.44
N PRO A 220 -29.40 17.13 0.31
CA PRO A 220 -30.46 16.10 0.27
C PRO A 220 -30.58 15.34 -1.07
N MET A 221 -31.10 14.10 -1.05
CA MET A 221 -31.12 13.14 -2.17
C MET A 221 -32.24 13.35 -3.21
N SER A 222 -31.86 13.55 -4.47
CA SER A 222 -32.31 12.68 -5.57
C SER A 222 -31.54 11.35 -5.52
N LEU A 223 -32.02 10.24 -6.10
CA LEU A 223 -31.28 8.96 -6.16
C LEU A 223 -29.77 9.20 -6.32
N ASN A 224 -28.99 8.87 -5.30
CA ASN A 224 -27.55 9.12 -5.29
C ASN A 224 -26.94 8.50 -6.57
N THR A 225 -26.04 9.23 -7.25
CA THR A 225 -25.42 8.79 -8.51
C THR A 225 -24.75 7.42 -8.38
N ASN A 226 -24.32 7.06 -7.16
CA ASN A 226 -23.81 5.74 -6.83
C ASN A 226 -24.88 4.62 -7.00
N ILE A 227 -26.11 4.85 -6.57
CA ILE A 227 -27.22 3.87 -6.71
C ILE A 227 -27.57 3.70 -8.19
N ARG A 228 -27.59 4.79 -8.97
CA ARG A 228 -27.83 4.75 -10.43
C ARG A 228 -26.71 4.02 -11.17
N ALA A 229 -25.45 4.25 -10.79
CA ALA A 229 -24.30 3.53 -11.34
C ALA A 229 -24.36 2.03 -11.03
N GLN A 230 -24.80 1.65 -9.83
CA GLN A 230 -24.95 0.26 -9.44
C GLN A 230 -26.11 -0.43 -10.18
N VAL A 231 -27.24 0.26 -10.38
CA VAL A 231 -28.35 -0.19 -11.23
C VAL A 231 -27.89 -0.38 -12.68
N ARG A 232 -27.15 0.58 -13.25
CA ARG A 232 -26.56 0.46 -14.61
C ARG A 232 -25.61 -0.73 -14.71
N SER A 233 -24.76 -0.93 -13.70
CA SER A 233 -23.80 -2.04 -13.65
C SER A 233 -24.51 -3.40 -13.66
N LEU A 234 -25.54 -3.57 -12.81
CA LEU A 234 -26.33 -4.80 -12.75
C LEU A 234 -27.07 -5.08 -14.06
N LEU A 235 -27.71 -4.07 -14.65
CA LEU A 235 -28.41 -4.22 -15.95
C LEU A 235 -27.45 -4.55 -17.09
N SER A 236 -26.26 -3.92 -17.12
CA SER A 236 -25.24 -4.17 -18.15
C SER A 236 -24.66 -5.59 -18.12
N GLN A 237 -24.71 -6.23 -16.95
CA GLN A 237 -24.28 -7.61 -16.73
C GLN A 237 -25.43 -8.61 -16.96
N GLY A 238 -26.63 -8.13 -17.31
CA GLY A 238 -27.82 -8.95 -17.54
C GLY A 238 -28.48 -9.46 -16.25
N TYR A 239 -28.16 -8.87 -15.10
CA TYR A 239 -28.74 -9.24 -13.82
C TYR A 239 -30.09 -8.57 -13.61
N LYS A 240 -31.01 -9.30 -12.96
CA LYS A 240 -32.31 -8.77 -12.56
C LYS A 240 -32.18 -8.00 -11.25
N ILE A 241 -32.91 -6.91 -11.14
CA ILE A 241 -32.92 -6.06 -9.95
C ILE A 241 -34.19 -6.35 -9.17
N GLY A 242 -34.05 -6.72 -7.91
CA GLY A 242 -35.15 -6.89 -6.97
C GLY A 242 -35.08 -5.89 -5.83
N LEU A 243 -36.21 -5.70 -5.18
CA LEU A 243 -36.31 -4.91 -3.95
C LEU A 243 -36.83 -5.79 -2.81
N GLU A 244 -36.26 -5.57 -1.64
CA GLU A 244 -36.73 -6.15 -0.41
C GLU A 244 -36.88 -5.06 0.65
N TYR A 245 -37.88 -5.22 1.51
CA TYR A 245 -38.18 -4.28 2.57
C TYR A 245 -38.45 -4.98 3.90
N ALA A 246 -38.24 -4.26 5.00
CA ALA A 246 -38.47 -4.79 6.33
C ALA A 246 -38.86 -3.69 7.32
N ASP A 247 -39.86 -4.00 8.14
CA ASP A 247 -40.18 -3.18 9.30
C ASP A 247 -39.08 -3.30 10.37
N LYS A 248 -39.08 -2.37 11.33
CA LYS A 248 -38.06 -2.30 12.38
C LYS A 248 -37.91 -3.60 13.19
N ARG A 249 -38.97 -4.42 13.29
CA ARG A 249 -38.93 -5.71 14.00
C ARG A 249 -38.31 -6.79 13.09
N ARG A 250 -38.71 -6.87 11.83
CA ARG A 250 -38.23 -7.83 10.84
C ARG A 250 -36.77 -7.60 10.47
N PHE A 251 -36.34 -6.34 10.35
CA PHE A 251 -34.95 -5.97 10.12
C PHE A 251 -34.02 -6.49 11.22
N LYS A 252 -34.42 -6.38 12.50
CA LYS A 252 -33.64 -6.90 13.65
C LYS A 252 -33.45 -8.41 13.61
N THR A 253 -34.36 -9.14 12.98
CA THR A 253 -34.28 -10.60 12.82
C THR A 253 -33.80 -11.01 11.43
N SER A 254 -33.29 -10.08 10.63
CA SER A 254 -32.87 -10.29 9.22
C SER A 254 -33.95 -10.94 8.34
N SER A 255 -35.23 -10.73 8.68
CA SER A 255 -36.37 -11.19 7.89
C SER A 255 -36.78 -10.07 6.94
N TRP A 256 -36.91 -10.37 5.66
CA TRP A 256 -37.22 -9.38 4.62
C TRP A 256 -38.41 -9.83 3.79
N LEU A 257 -39.28 -8.88 3.45
CA LEU A 257 -40.38 -9.07 2.53
C LEU A 257 -39.94 -8.67 1.12
N SER A 258 -40.31 -9.48 0.13
CA SER A 258 -40.00 -9.18 -1.27
C SER A 258 -41.00 -8.15 -1.81
N ALA A 259 -40.49 -7.02 -2.31
CA ALA A 259 -41.26 -6.04 -3.07
C ALA A 259 -41.32 -6.38 -4.57
N GLY A 260 -40.74 -7.52 -4.98
CA GLY A 260 -40.71 -7.98 -6.36
C GLY A 260 -39.47 -7.55 -7.14
N PHE A 261 -39.46 -7.91 -8.42
CA PHE A 261 -38.43 -7.49 -9.37
C PHE A 261 -38.88 -6.25 -10.12
N ILE A 262 -37.94 -5.36 -10.40
CA ILE A 262 -38.18 -4.20 -11.26
C ILE A 262 -37.98 -4.65 -12.71
N ASP A 263 -39.06 -4.64 -13.48
CA ASP A 263 -38.99 -4.93 -14.91
C ASP A 263 -38.48 -3.71 -15.69
N GLY A 264 -37.43 -3.93 -16.49
CA GLY A 264 -36.83 -2.90 -17.33
C GLY A 264 -35.41 -3.27 -17.74
N SER A 265 -35.05 -2.98 -19.00
CA SER A 265 -33.69 -3.15 -19.54
C SER A 265 -32.93 -1.84 -19.66
N ARG A 266 -33.62 -0.71 -19.43
CA ARG A 266 -33.08 0.65 -19.53
C ARG A 266 -33.02 1.28 -18.15
N GLU A 267 -31.85 1.82 -17.80
CA GLU A 267 -31.56 2.42 -16.50
C GLU A 267 -32.60 3.47 -16.08
N GLU A 268 -33.07 4.29 -17.02
CA GLU A 268 -34.01 5.38 -16.73
C GLU A 268 -35.37 4.87 -16.27
N GLN A 269 -35.88 3.80 -16.91
CA GLN A 269 -37.11 3.13 -16.51
C GLN A 269 -36.96 2.45 -15.15
N VAL A 270 -35.83 1.77 -14.93
CA VAL A 270 -35.55 1.09 -13.67
C VAL A 270 -35.36 2.09 -12.53
N SER A 271 -34.71 3.24 -12.79
CA SER A 271 -34.50 4.30 -11.81
C SER A 271 -35.80 5.01 -11.45
N GLN A 272 -36.69 5.26 -12.43
CA GLN A 272 -38.02 5.81 -12.17
C GLN A 272 -38.89 4.85 -11.36
N SER A 273 -38.89 3.56 -11.71
CA SER A 273 -39.59 2.53 -10.92
C SER A 273 -39.00 2.39 -9.53
N LEU A 274 -37.68 2.46 -9.38
CA LEU A 274 -36.99 2.45 -8.09
C LEU A 274 -37.39 3.66 -7.23
N GLU A 275 -37.40 4.87 -7.79
CA GLU A 275 -37.86 6.09 -7.10
C GLU A 275 -39.34 6.02 -6.70
N ALA A 276 -40.18 5.37 -7.51
CA ALA A 276 -41.58 5.14 -7.18
C ALA A 276 -41.73 4.12 -6.04
N SER A 277 -41.00 3.02 -6.08
CA SER A 277 -41.00 2.00 -5.01
C SER A 277 -40.46 2.53 -3.69
N LEU A 278 -39.39 3.33 -3.72
CA LEU A 278 -38.83 3.97 -2.52
C LEU A 278 -39.81 4.95 -1.87
N ARG A 279 -40.54 5.72 -2.69
CA ARG A 279 -41.63 6.59 -2.21
C ARG A 279 -42.80 5.81 -1.61
N ASN A 280 -43.17 4.67 -2.21
CA ASN A 280 -44.25 3.83 -1.69
C ASN A 280 -43.89 3.09 -0.39
N LEU A 281 -42.61 2.79 -0.17
CA LEU A 281 -42.09 2.07 1.00
C LEU A 281 -41.46 3.01 2.04
N GLN A 282 -41.92 4.26 2.11
CA GLN A 282 -41.47 5.22 3.12
C GLN A 282 -41.73 4.71 4.53
N GLY A 283 -40.77 4.93 5.44
CA GLY A 283 -40.83 4.44 6.82
C GLY A 283 -40.34 2.99 7.02
N GLU A 284 -39.98 2.29 5.95
CA GLU A 284 -39.44 0.92 5.98
C GLU A 284 -37.94 0.90 5.63
N TYR A 285 -37.21 -0.11 6.10
CA TYR A 285 -35.86 -0.38 5.57
C TYR A 285 -36.00 -0.96 4.17
N VAL A 286 -35.35 -0.38 3.16
CA VAL A 286 -35.37 -0.90 1.78
C VAL A 286 -33.95 -1.23 1.33
N ARG A 287 -33.78 -2.43 0.75
CA ARG A 287 -32.52 -2.87 0.15
C ARG A 287 -32.69 -3.27 -1.31
N LEU A 288 -31.68 -2.93 -2.10
CA LEU A 288 -31.53 -3.34 -3.50
C LEU A 288 -30.80 -4.67 -3.57
N ILE A 289 -31.37 -5.61 -4.33
CA ILE A 289 -30.76 -6.91 -4.59
C ILE A 289 -30.49 -7.08 -6.09
N GLY A 290 -29.28 -7.50 -6.43
CA GLY A 290 -28.93 -7.97 -7.77
C GLY A 290 -29.03 -9.50 -7.82
N VAL A 291 -29.76 -10.04 -8.78
CA VAL A 291 -29.93 -11.49 -8.97
C VAL A 291 -29.44 -11.90 -10.34
N ASP A 292 -28.53 -12.86 -10.36
CA ASP A 292 -28.07 -13.51 -11.58
C ASP A 292 -29.12 -14.56 -12.02
N PRO A 293 -29.83 -14.34 -13.14
CA PRO A 293 -30.89 -15.26 -13.59
C PRO A 293 -30.31 -16.59 -14.11
N ALA A 294 -29.06 -16.61 -14.56
CA ALA A 294 -28.41 -17.81 -15.07
C ALA A 294 -27.89 -18.69 -13.92
N ALA A 295 -27.26 -18.08 -12.92
CA ALA A 295 -26.73 -18.79 -11.75
C ALA A 295 -27.72 -18.95 -10.59
N LYS A 296 -28.94 -18.39 -10.70
CA LYS A 296 -29.99 -18.39 -9.67
C LYS A 296 -29.48 -17.97 -8.28
N ARG A 297 -28.60 -16.97 -8.22
CA ARG A 297 -27.97 -16.49 -6.98
C ARG A 297 -27.98 -14.98 -6.86
N ARG A 298 -27.86 -14.48 -5.64
CA ARG A 298 -27.72 -13.04 -5.35
C ARG A 298 -26.26 -12.61 -5.58
N VAL A 299 -26.07 -11.49 -6.24
CA VAL A 299 -24.75 -10.90 -6.57
C VAL A 299 -24.52 -9.55 -5.89
N LEU A 300 -25.58 -8.94 -5.34
CA LEU A 300 -25.50 -7.68 -4.60
C LEU A 300 -26.60 -7.61 -3.54
N GLU A 301 -26.27 -7.10 -2.35
CA GLU A 301 -27.22 -6.67 -1.33
C GLU A 301 -26.78 -5.31 -0.77
N MET A 302 -27.62 -4.29 -0.90
CA MET A 302 -27.28 -2.93 -0.49
C MET A 302 -28.49 -2.21 0.11
N ILE A 303 -28.39 -1.69 1.33
CA ILE A 303 -29.45 -0.86 1.93
C ILE A 303 -29.46 0.51 1.25
N ILE A 304 -30.61 0.91 0.72
CA ILE A 304 -30.79 2.13 -0.06
C ILE A 304 -31.77 3.13 0.57
N GLN A 305 -32.52 2.74 1.61
CA GLN A 305 -33.41 3.62 2.37
C GLN A 305 -33.57 3.15 3.82
N ARG A 306 -33.68 4.11 4.75
CA ARG A 306 -34.01 3.88 6.16
C ARG A 306 -35.31 4.60 6.54
N PRO A 307 -36.00 4.16 7.62
CA PRO A 307 -37.27 4.75 8.06
C PRO A 307 -37.25 6.26 8.34
N GLU A 308 -36.08 6.83 8.65
CA GLU A 308 -35.90 8.24 9.03
C GLU A 308 -35.72 9.22 7.85
N ASP A 309 -35.76 8.78 6.59
CA ASP A 309 -35.48 9.61 5.40
C ASP A 309 -36.74 10.36 4.86
N THR A 310 -36.67 11.67 4.54
CA THR A 310 -37.79 12.52 3.99
C THR A 310 -37.41 13.35 2.72
N PRO A 311 -38.31 13.64 1.74
CA PRO A 311 -37.94 14.11 0.37
C PRO A 311 -38.19 15.61 0.05
N GLY A 312 -37.48 16.18 -0.96
CA GLY A 312 -37.69 17.52 -1.54
C GLY A 312 -37.39 17.64 -3.07
N GLU A 313 -38.05 18.60 -3.75
CA GLU A 313 -38.18 18.77 -5.24
C GLU A 313 -37.01 19.49 -5.98
N PRO A 314 -36.91 19.42 -7.35
CA PRO A 314 -35.74 19.85 -8.13
C PRO A 314 -35.81 21.28 -8.73
N ALA A 315 -34.67 21.95 -8.89
CA ALA A 315 -34.54 23.30 -9.49
C ALA A 315 -33.87 23.31 -10.89
N ARG A 316 -34.31 24.28 -11.72
CA ARG A 316 -34.07 24.51 -13.17
C ARG A 316 -32.69 25.07 -13.55
N THR A 317 -32.22 24.65 -14.73
CA THR A 317 -31.06 25.14 -15.51
C THR A 317 -31.32 26.50 -16.19
N THR A 318 -30.32 27.39 -16.25
CA THR A 318 -30.28 28.50 -17.23
C THR A 318 -28.89 28.60 -17.88
N THR A 319 -28.91 28.86 -19.19
CA THR A 319 -27.80 28.92 -20.15
C THR A 319 -27.36 30.36 -20.40
N ALA A 320 -26.08 30.57 -20.71
CA ALA A 320 -25.61 31.76 -21.43
C ALA A 320 -24.40 31.44 -22.33
N VAL A 321 -24.44 31.99 -23.54
CA VAL A 321 -23.58 31.75 -24.70
C VAL A 321 -22.64 32.95 -24.87
N HIS A 322 -21.36 32.72 -25.19
CA HIS A 322 -20.57 33.67 -25.97
C HIS A 322 -19.56 32.94 -26.87
N ALA A 323 -19.53 33.35 -28.13
CA ALA A 323 -18.70 32.84 -29.21
C ALA A 323 -17.71 33.91 -29.71
N GLY A 324 -16.52 33.50 -30.17
CA GLY A 324 -15.77 34.26 -31.17
C GLY A 324 -14.23 34.14 -31.16
N HIS A 325 -13.71 33.22 -31.99
CA HIS A 325 -12.51 33.28 -32.89
C HIS A 325 -11.15 33.77 -32.34
N SER A 326 -9.96 33.24 -32.70
CA SER A 326 -9.51 32.11 -33.52
C SER A 326 -7.96 32.05 -33.47
N ASN A 327 -7.44 30.83 -33.69
CA ASN A 327 -6.21 30.49 -34.44
C ASN A 327 -4.91 30.19 -33.68
N GLY A 328 -4.42 28.95 -33.86
CA GLY A 328 -2.99 28.73 -34.14
C GLY A 328 -2.20 27.76 -33.24
N ASN A 329 -2.25 26.48 -33.60
CA ASN A 329 -1.11 25.54 -33.59
C ASN A 329 -0.68 24.86 -32.27
N GLY A 330 -1.13 23.61 -32.08
CA GLY A 330 -0.61 22.71 -31.04
C GLY A 330 -1.29 21.34 -31.04
N ASN A 331 -1.36 20.64 -32.19
CA ASN A 331 -2.16 19.41 -32.30
C ASN A 331 -1.53 18.28 -33.15
N SER A 332 -0.29 17.90 -32.84
CA SER A 332 0.40 16.78 -33.52
C SER A 332 0.51 15.50 -32.70
N ASP A 333 0.23 15.53 -31.39
CA ASP A 333 0.42 14.36 -30.49
C ASP A 333 -0.90 13.61 -30.24
N LEU A 334 -2.00 14.34 -29.99
CA LEU A 334 -3.32 13.75 -29.74
C LEU A 334 -3.90 13.06 -30.99
N SER A 335 -3.64 13.60 -32.18
CA SER A 335 -4.07 13.02 -33.46
C SER A 335 -3.40 11.68 -33.76
N VAL A 336 -2.10 11.56 -33.49
CA VAL A 336 -1.32 10.32 -33.64
C VAL A 336 -1.82 9.25 -32.65
N GLN A 337 -2.14 9.64 -31.42
CA GLN A 337 -2.64 8.75 -30.38
C GLN A 337 -4.05 8.23 -30.68
N VAL A 338 -4.97 9.11 -31.10
CA VAL A 338 -6.33 8.72 -31.54
C VAL A 338 -6.26 7.78 -32.74
N ARG A 339 -5.39 8.06 -33.73
CA ARG A 339 -5.20 7.20 -34.90
C ARG A 339 -4.68 5.81 -34.52
N SER A 340 -3.73 5.73 -33.60
CA SER A 340 -3.16 4.45 -33.13
C SER A 340 -4.20 3.58 -32.42
N LEU A 341 -5.02 4.18 -31.53
CA LEU A 341 -6.07 3.45 -30.82
C LEU A 341 -7.18 2.96 -31.75
N LEU A 342 -7.56 3.77 -32.74
CA LEU A 342 -8.53 3.35 -33.77
C LEU A 342 -7.97 2.25 -34.67
N ALA A 343 -6.67 2.30 -35.02
CA ALA A 343 -6.02 1.26 -35.83
C ALA A 343 -5.93 -0.09 -35.10
N GLN A 344 -5.88 -0.08 -33.77
CA GLN A 344 -5.95 -1.26 -32.92
C GLN A 344 -7.39 -1.76 -32.68
N GLY A 345 -8.40 -1.09 -33.27
CA GLY A 345 -9.81 -1.45 -33.14
C GLY A 345 -10.42 -1.10 -31.79
N LEU A 346 -9.76 -0.26 -31.00
CA LEU A 346 -10.19 0.15 -29.67
C LEU A 346 -11.22 1.28 -29.75
N LYS A 347 -12.21 1.26 -28.86
CA LYS A 347 -13.14 2.37 -28.66
C LYS A 347 -12.51 3.41 -27.74
N ILE A 348 -12.73 4.68 -28.03
CA ILE A 348 -12.15 5.80 -27.28
C ILE A 348 -13.22 6.40 -26.37
N ALA A 349 -12.86 6.65 -25.13
CA ALA A 349 -13.67 7.38 -24.14
C ALA A 349 -12.78 8.40 -23.41
N THR A 350 -13.38 9.33 -22.70
CA THR A 350 -12.65 10.29 -21.86
C THR A 350 -13.14 10.21 -20.41
N GLU A 351 -12.32 10.66 -19.49
CA GLU A 351 -12.62 10.80 -18.06
C GLU A 351 -12.02 12.11 -17.56
N HIS A 352 -12.71 12.83 -16.67
CA HIS A 352 -12.23 14.06 -16.06
C HIS A 352 -12.23 13.96 -14.54
N ALA A 353 -11.40 14.75 -13.87
CA ALA A 353 -11.33 14.79 -12.42
C ALA A 353 -10.89 16.15 -11.92
N ASP A 354 -11.68 16.73 -11.01
CA ASP A 354 -11.27 17.86 -10.20
C ASP A 354 -9.99 17.54 -9.38
N LYS A 355 -9.31 18.59 -8.88
CA LYS A 355 -8.04 18.47 -8.16
C LYS A 355 -8.10 17.55 -6.92
N ARG A 356 -9.27 17.36 -6.31
CA ARG A 356 -9.48 16.47 -5.16
C ARG A 356 -9.65 15.02 -5.63
N ARG A 357 -10.44 14.81 -6.67
CA ARG A 357 -10.71 13.51 -7.31
C ARG A 357 -9.47 12.91 -7.96
N PHE A 358 -8.68 13.73 -8.64
CA PHE A 358 -7.39 13.33 -9.20
C PHE A 358 -6.44 12.78 -8.13
N LYS A 359 -6.37 13.43 -6.96
CA LYS A 359 -5.52 13.00 -5.83
C LYS A 359 -5.93 11.67 -5.21
N THR A 360 -7.21 11.28 -5.33
CA THR A 360 -7.71 9.99 -4.86
C THR A 360 -7.91 9.00 -6.00
N SER A 361 -7.42 9.31 -7.21
CA SER A 361 -7.61 8.51 -8.43
C SER A 361 -9.09 8.17 -8.72
N SER A 362 -10.00 9.05 -8.30
CA SER A 362 -11.42 8.99 -8.63
C SER A 362 -11.62 9.81 -9.90
N TRP A 363 -12.24 9.22 -10.92
CA TRP A 363 -12.43 9.87 -12.21
C TRP A 363 -13.90 9.82 -12.60
N LEU A 364 -14.40 10.91 -13.18
CA LEU A 364 -15.74 11.04 -13.72
C LEU A 364 -15.69 10.69 -15.21
N THR A 365 -16.54 9.77 -15.65
CA THR A 365 -16.63 9.42 -17.07
C THR A 365 -17.11 10.63 -17.88
N GLY A 366 -16.33 10.99 -18.89
CA GLY A 366 -16.64 12.07 -19.82
C GLY A 366 -17.74 11.69 -20.82
N PRO A 367 -18.22 12.66 -21.61
CA PRO A 367 -19.25 12.45 -22.63
C PRO A 367 -18.90 11.32 -23.60
N ALA A 368 -19.92 10.60 -24.07
CA ALA A 368 -19.73 9.54 -25.06
C ALA A 368 -19.31 10.14 -26.40
N ILE A 369 -18.22 9.64 -26.96
CA ILE A 369 -17.74 10.04 -28.29
C ILE A 369 -18.46 9.15 -29.32
N GLU A 370 -19.45 9.71 -30.00
CA GLU A 370 -20.31 8.97 -30.94
C GLU A 370 -19.84 9.08 -32.40
N THR A 371 -18.96 10.04 -32.70
CA THR A 371 -18.46 10.26 -34.06
C THR A 371 -17.49 9.16 -34.50
N LYS A 372 -17.62 8.73 -35.76
CA LYS A 372 -16.72 7.74 -36.37
C LYS A 372 -15.73 8.46 -37.28
N GLY A 373 -14.44 8.26 -37.01
CA GLY A 373 -13.35 8.85 -37.78
C GLY A 373 -12.50 9.79 -36.95
N GLU A 374 -11.19 9.75 -37.18
CA GLU A 374 -10.16 10.43 -36.39
C GLU A 374 -10.44 11.92 -36.18
N ALA A 375 -10.78 12.66 -37.25
CA ALA A 375 -11.01 14.11 -37.17
C ALA A 375 -12.26 14.50 -36.37
N GLY A 376 -13.28 13.64 -36.32
CA GLY A 376 -14.48 13.87 -35.49
C GLY A 376 -14.18 13.62 -34.02
N ILE A 377 -13.47 12.53 -33.74
CA ILE A 377 -13.09 12.13 -32.38
C ILE A 377 -12.16 13.16 -31.74
N ILE A 378 -11.20 13.71 -32.49
CA ILE A 378 -10.31 14.77 -31.99
C ILE A 378 -11.11 16.02 -31.61
N ARG A 379 -12.09 16.44 -32.43
CA ARG A 379 -12.93 17.60 -32.12
C ARG A 379 -13.76 17.38 -30.86
N ASP A 380 -14.33 16.18 -30.69
CA ASP A 380 -15.11 15.84 -29.50
C ASP A 380 -14.22 15.84 -28.25
N ILE A 381 -12.97 15.34 -28.34
CA ILE A 381 -11.99 15.39 -27.25
C ILE A 381 -11.60 16.83 -26.91
N GLU A 382 -11.34 17.67 -27.92
CA GLU A 382 -11.00 19.09 -27.73
C GLU A 382 -12.16 19.86 -27.08
N ALA A 383 -13.40 19.57 -27.46
CA ALA A 383 -14.58 20.14 -26.83
C ALA A 383 -14.65 19.76 -25.33
N ILE A 384 -14.45 18.48 -25.01
CA ILE A 384 -14.45 17.99 -23.62
C ILE A 384 -13.33 18.63 -22.80
N VAL A 385 -12.13 18.78 -23.38
CA VAL A 385 -11.01 19.46 -22.72
C VAL A 385 -11.31 20.95 -22.49
N SER A 386 -11.97 21.61 -23.45
CA SER A 386 -12.35 23.01 -23.32
C SER A 386 -13.44 23.23 -22.25
N GLU A 387 -14.41 22.32 -22.16
CA GLU A 387 -15.48 22.35 -21.15
C GLU A 387 -14.95 22.06 -19.74
N ASN A 388 -13.86 21.29 -19.63
CA ASN A 388 -13.23 20.88 -18.37
C ASN A 388 -11.82 21.49 -18.22
N SER A 389 -11.66 22.75 -18.64
CA SER A 389 -10.34 23.40 -18.74
C SER A 389 -9.61 23.60 -17.39
N ASP A 390 -10.35 23.57 -16.28
CA ASP A 390 -9.87 23.67 -14.90
C ASP A 390 -9.76 22.30 -14.19
N GLU A 391 -9.98 21.20 -14.92
CA GLU A 391 -9.90 19.84 -14.41
C GLU A 391 -8.84 18.98 -15.14
N TYR A 392 -8.48 17.84 -14.56
CA TYR A 392 -7.61 16.87 -15.23
C TYR A 392 -8.47 16.05 -16.19
N VAL A 393 -8.14 16.00 -17.48
CA VAL A 393 -8.84 15.15 -18.46
C VAL A 393 -7.91 14.06 -18.94
N ARG A 394 -8.42 12.83 -19.02
CA ARG A 394 -7.72 11.66 -19.54
C ARG A 394 -8.53 10.95 -20.62
N LEU A 395 -7.82 10.34 -21.56
CA LEU A 395 -8.34 9.51 -22.64
C LEU A 395 -8.21 8.03 -22.27
N ILE A 396 -9.20 7.22 -22.64
CA ILE A 396 -9.29 5.80 -22.34
C ILE A 396 -9.53 5.00 -23.61
N GLY A 397 -8.66 4.03 -23.88
CA GLY A 397 -8.86 3.01 -24.91
C GLY A 397 -9.57 1.80 -24.31
N ILE A 398 -10.66 1.38 -24.93
CA ILE A 398 -11.51 0.26 -24.50
C ILE A 398 -11.50 -0.79 -25.60
N ASP A 399 -11.06 -2.00 -25.28
CA ASP A 399 -11.16 -3.14 -26.19
C ASP A 399 -12.61 -3.66 -26.21
N PRO A 400 -13.32 -3.54 -27.35
CA PRO A 400 -14.70 -3.95 -27.45
C PRO A 400 -14.89 -5.48 -27.42
N GLN A 401 -13.85 -6.26 -27.74
CA GLN A 401 -13.88 -7.73 -27.73
C GLN A 401 -13.57 -8.27 -26.33
N ALA A 402 -12.52 -7.73 -25.68
CA ALA A 402 -12.16 -8.13 -24.32
C ALA A 402 -13.02 -7.47 -23.23
N LYS A 403 -13.83 -6.45 -23.59
CA LYS A 403 -14.65 -5.61 -22.69
C LYS A 403 -13.83 -5.02 -21.53
N LYS A 404 -12.59 -4.59 -21.82
CA LYS A 404 -11.65 -4.08 -20.81
C LYS A 404 -11.05 -2.75 -21.26
N ARG A 405 -10.73 -1.93 -20.27
CA ARG A 405 -9.89 -0.74 -20.46
C ARG A 405 -8.47 -1.22 -20.68
N VAL A 406 -7.85 -0.73 -21.73
CA VAL A 406 -6.52 -1.17 -22.17
C VAL A 406 -5.52 -0.02 -22.25
N VAL A 407 -5.99 1.23 -22.32
CA VAL A 407 -5.15 2.44 -22.33
C VAL A 407 -5.80 3.52 -21.47
N GLU A 408 -5.02 4.23 -20.64
CA GLU A 408 -5.46 5.41 -19.88
C GLU A 408 -4.37 6.49 -19.92
N MET A 409 -4.65 7.67 -20.47
CA MET A 409 -3.64 8.72 -20.70
C MET A 409 -4.18 10.10 -20.33
N ILE A 410 -3.47 10.88 -19.50
CA ILE A 410 -3.87 12.27 -19.18
C ILE A 410 -3.57 13.17 -20.37
N ILE A 411 -4.62 13.77 -20.94
CA ILE A 411 -4.57 14.64 -22.11
C ILE A 411 -4.71 16.13 -21.77
N HIS A 412 -5.14 16.47 -20.54
CA HIS A 412 -5.22 17.86 -20.06
C HIS A 412 -4.93 17.98 -18.57
N ARG A 413 -4.29 19.09 -18.15
CA ARG A 413 -4.03 19.43 -16.75
C ARG A 413 -4.45 20.88 -16.45
N PRO A 414 -5.07 21.17 -15.29
CA PRO A 414 -5.45 22.53 -14.93
C PRO A 414 -4.22 23.44 -14.77
N GLY A 415 -4.23 24.58 -15.45
CA GLY A 415 -3.22 25.65 -15.30
C GLY A 415 -1.94 25.51 -16.12
N GLY A 416 -1.89 24.62 -17.12
CA GLY A 416 -0.74 24.50 -18.05
C GLY A 416 -0.99 25.13 -19.41
N THR A 417 -0.08 25.98 -19.89
CA THR A 417 0.08 26.30 -21.32
C THR A 417 0.65 25.09 -22.08
N PRO A 418 0.24 24.85 -23.34
CA PRO A 418 0.68 23.69 -24.12
C PRO A 418 2.16 23.79 -24.50
N ALA A 419 2.94 22.75 -24.23
CA ALA A 419 4.37 22.71 -24.52
C ALA A 419 4.64 22.43 -26.01
N SER A 420 5.42 23.31 -26.67
CA SER A 420 5.90 23.16 -28.04
C SER A 420 7.18 22.33 -28.12
N ASN A 421 7.23 21.40 -29.08
CA ASN A 421 8.38 20.55 -29.38
C ASN A 421 9.24 21.14 -30.51
N GLY A 422 10.58 20.99 -30.43
CA GLY A 422 11.53 21.32 -31.48
C GLY A 422 11.52 20.28 -32.62
N SER A 423 11.50 20.77 -33.85
CA SER A 423 11.18 20.09 -35.12
C SER A 423 12.38 19.47 -35.88
N GLY A 424 12.10 18.46 -36.72
CA GLY A 424 12.97 18.05 -37.83
C GLY A 424 12.50 16.87 -38.73
N GLN A 425 11.51 17.15 -39.61
CA GLN A 425 11.28 16.65 -41.01
C GLN A 425 11.23 15.11 -41.33
N THR A 426 10.06 14.51 -41.67
CA THR A 426 9.44 14.26 -43.02
C THR A 426 10.37 13.59 -44.06
N SER A 427 10.11 12.38 -44.60
CA SER A 427 9.12 12.05 -45.66
C SER A 427 9.12 10.54 -46.01
N SER A 428 8.23 10.15 -46.93
CA SER A 428 7.58 8.85 -47.18
C SER A 428 8.12 7.92 -48.30
N TYR A 429 7.64 6.66 -48.28
CA TYR A 429 7.48 5.62 -49.34
C TYR A 429 8.70 4.98 -50.05
N SER A 430 8.89 3.66 -49.88
CA SER A 430 8.92 2.60 -50.93
C SER A 430 9.54 1.27 -50.43
N SER A 431 8.98 0.13 -50.85
CA SER A 431 9.54 -1.24 -50.76
C SER A 431 10.17 -1.63 -52.13
N PRO A 432 10.88 -2.75 -52.37
CA PRO A 432 11.45 -3.81 -51.51
C PRO A 432 12.92 -4.23 -51.88
N ALA A 433 13.43 -5.30 -51.24
CA ALA A 433 14.47 -6.25 -51.71
C ALA A 433 15.95 -6.15 -51.27
N SER A 434 16.36 -7.28 -50.67
CA SER A 434 17.65 -8.01 -50.71
C SER A 434 19.00 -7.35 -50.38
N ASN A 435 19.58 -7.95 -49.33
CA ASN A 435 21.00 -8.22 -49.06
C ASN A 435 21.93 -7.08 -48.63
N GLY A 436 22.39 -7.24 -47.38
CA GLY A 436 23.80 -7.08 -47.05
C GLY A 436 24.25 -5.67 -46.69
N ALA A 437 23.76 -5.13 -45.58
CA ALA A 437 24.49 -4.10 -44.84
C ALA A 437 23.99 -4.02 -43.38
N SER A 438 24.95 -3.91 -42.49
CA SER A 438 24.87 -3.65 -41.05
C SER A 438 23.71 -2.72 -40.67
N TYR A 439 22.77 -3.19 -39.84
CA TYR A 439 21.80 -2.32 -39.17
C TYR A 439 22.19 -2.16 -37.70
N SER A 440 22.77 -1.02 -37.40
CA SER A 440 22.68 -0.40 -36.08
C SER A 440 21.31 0.29 -36.03
N SER A 441 20.33 -0.25 -35.30
CA SER A 441 19.03 0.40 -35.09
C SER A 441 18.78 0.63 -33.60
N SER A 442 19.31 1.76 -33.12
CA SER A 442 18.74 2.66 -32.11
C SER A 442 17.55 2.17 -31.27
N GLY A 443 17.76 1.15 -30.44
CA GLY A 443 16.88 0.83 -29.33
C GLY A 443 17.19 1.74 -28.14
N ASN A 444 16.18 2.34 -27.53
CA ASN A 444 16.31 3.14 -26.31
C ASN A 444 16.73 2.28 -25.08
N LEU A 445 16.88 0.97 -25.27
CA LEU A 445 17.30 0.00 -24.28
C LEU A 445 18.80 -0.22 -24.30
N SER A 446 19.41 -0.25 -23.11
CA SER A 446 20.82 -0.61 -22.97
C SER A 446 21.08 -2.06 -23.41
N GLY A 447 22.22 -2.32 -24.03
CA GLY A 447 22.61 -3.69 -24.43
C GLY A 447 22.70 -4.67 -23.26
N GLU A 448 22.96 -4.17 -22.04
CA GLU A 448 22.93 -4.96 -20.81
C GLU A 448 21.51 -5.41 -20.45
N THR A 449 20.52 -4.53 -20.61
CA THR A 449 19.10 -4.88 -20.40
C THR A 449 18.64 -5.95 -21.39
N ILE A 450 19.07 -5.85 -22.65
CA ILE A 450 18.78 -6.87 -23.68
C ILE A 450 19.42 -8.22 -23.31
N ALA A 451 20.67 -8.23 -22.83
CA ALA A 451 21.34 -9.44 -22.36
C ALA A 451 20.63 -10.08 -21.14
N GLN A 452 20.12 -9.26 -20.22
CA GLN A 452 19.33 -9.72 -19.07
C GLN A 452 18.01 -10.36 -19.51
N ILE A 453 17.30 -9.76 -20.46
CA ILE A 453 16.06 -10.33 -21.05
C ILE A 453 16.35 -11.69 -21.67
N ARG A 454 17.40 -11.79 -22.50
CA ARG A 454 17.78 -13.05 -23.15
C ARG A 454 18.11 -14.14 -22.13
N SER A 455 18.85 -13.81 -21.08
CA SER A 455 19.22 -14.76 -20.01
C SER A 455 17.99 -15.28 -19.24
N LEU A 456 17.06 -14.40 -18.90
CA LEU A 456 15.82 -14.77 -18.21
C LEU A 456 14.92 -15.66 -19.08
N LEU A 457 14.77 -15.32 -20.36
CA LEU A 457 13.99 -16.12 -21.31
C LEU A 457 14.63 -17.50 -21.54
N ALA A 458 15.96 -17.58 -21.64
CA ALA A 458 16.69 -18.84 -21.79
C ALA A 458 16.53 -19.77 -20.58
N GLN A 459 16.39 -19.21 -19.38
CA GLN A 459 16.11 -19.95 -18.14
C GLN A 459 14.62 -20.33 -17.99
N GLY A 460 13.78 -19.92 -18.95
CA GLY A 460 12.34 -20.23 -18.97
C GLY A 460 11.49 -19.34 -18.07
N TYR A 461 12.01 -18.18 -17.66
CA TYR A 461 11.28 -17.20 -16.85
C TYR A 461 10.45 -16.26 -17.71
N LYS A 462 9.32 -15.81 -17.16
CA LYS A 462 8.49 -14.77 -17.76
C LYS A 462 9.04 -13.39 -17.44
N ILE A 463 8.85 -12.45 -18.35
CA ILE A 463 9.27 -11.06 -18.17
C ILE A 463 8.05 -10.21 -17.82
N GLY A 464 8.21 -9.34 -16.82
CA GLY A 464 7.23 -8.32 -16.49
C GLY A 464 7.90 -6.96 -16.28
N THR A 465 7.09 -5.91 -16.27
CA THR A 465 7.55 -4.54 -16.06
C THR A 465 6.66 -3.84 -15.06
N GLU A 466 7.25 -2.93 -14.29
CA GLU A 466 6.53 -2.09 -13.35
C GLU A 466 7.05 -0.65 -13.43
N HIS A 467 6.18 0.33 -13.26
CA HIS A 467 6.53 1.74 -13.22
C HIS A 467 6.12 2.39 -11.90
N ALA A 468 6.76 3.50 -11.57
CA ALA A 468 6.46 4.29 -10.39
C ALA A 468 6.85 5.76 -10.60
N ASP A 469 5.92 6.66 -10.30
CA ASP A 469 6.23 8.08 -10.18
C ASP A 469 7.24 8.35 -9.04
N LYS A 470 7.80 9.57 -9.00
CA LYS A 470 8.85 9.96 -8.04
C LYS A 470 8.42 9.84 -6.57
N ARG A 471 7.12 9.83 -6.26
CA ARG A 471 6.57 9.65 -4.91
C ARG A 471 6.39 8.16 -4.60
N ARG A 472 5.84 7.39 -5.54
CA ARG A 472 5.64 5.94 -5.46
C ARG A 472 6.96 5.18 -5.37
N PHE A 473 7.97 5.59 -6.13
CA PHE A 473 9.32 5.05 -6.05
C PHE A 473 9.95 5.24 -4.66
N LYS A 474 9.74 6.41 -4.02
CA LYS A 474 10.26 6.69 -2.66
C LYS A 474 9.61 5.82 -1.58
N THR A 475 8.40 5.33 -1.82
CA THR A 475 7.67 4.44 -0.92
C THR A 475 7.73 2.97 -1.38
N SER A 476 8.56 2.64 -2.38
CA SER A 476 8.64 1.32 -3.01
C SER A 476 7.27 0.75 -3.44
N SER A 477 6.33 1.64 -3.79
CA SER A 477 5.03 1.26 -4.35
C SER A 477 5.17 1.28 -5.87
N TRP A 478 4.91 0.16 -6.52
CA TRP A 478 5.09 0.00 -7.95
C TRP A 478 3.77 -0.42 -8.59
N GLN A 479 3.51 0.06 -9.80
CA GLN A 479 2.35 -0.32 -10.60
C GLN A 479 2.82 -1.21 -11.74
N SER A 480 2.11 -2.31 -11.99
CA SER A 480 2.41 -3.22 -13.10
C SER A 480 2.08 -2.58 -14.44
N CYS A 481 3.03 -2.61 -15.37
CA CYS A 481 2.81 -2.34 -16.79
C CYS A 481 1.93 -3.44 -17.41
N ALA A 482 1.53 -3.25 -18.66
CA ALA A 482 0.82 -4.25 -19.44
C ALA A 482 1.54 -5.62 -19.42
N PRO A 483 0.82 -6.75 -19.24
CA PRO A 483 1.43 -8.07 -19.25
C PRO A 483 2.11 -8.41 -20.58
N ILE A 484 3.35 -8.90 -20.53
CA ILE A 484 4.09 -9.37 -21.71
C ILE A 484 3.85 -10.88 -21.84
N GLU A 485 3.01 -11.27 -22.80
CA GLU A 485 2.58 -12.68 -22.97
C GLU A 485 3.45 -13.47 -23.99
N SER A 486 4.45 -12.84 -24.60
CA SER A 486 5.38 -13.50 -25.53
C SER A 486 6.67 -13.94 -24.85
N ASN A 487 7.21 -15.08 -25.31
CA ASN A 487 8.52 -15.59 -24.89
C ASN A 487 9.60 -15.32 -25.95
N ARG A 488 9.25 -14.63 -27.05
CA ARG A 488 10.18 -14.26 -28.11
C ARG A 488 10.86 -12.96 -27.74
N GLU A 489 12.19 -12.96 -27.80
CA GLU A 489 13.03 -11.82 -27.40
C GLU A 489 12.63 -10.52 -28.12
N SER A 490 12.34 -10.57 -29.43
CA SER A 490 11.90 -9.42 -30.22
C SER A 490 10.61 -8.77 -29.70
N ASP A 491 9.64 -9.59 -29.34
CA ASP A 491 8.31 -9.12 -28.91
C ASP A 491 8.39 -8.54 -27.50
N VAL A 492 9.22 -9.15 -26.64
CA VAL A 492 9.50 -8.66 -25.28
C VAL A 492 10.24 -7.34 -25.31
N ILE A 493 11.25 -7.20 -26.19
CA ILE A 493 11.98 -5.94 -26.37
C ILE A 493 11.03 -4.84 -26.84
N THR A 494 10.17 -5.14 -27.83
CA THR A 494 9.19 -4.17 -28.34
C THR A 494 8.23 -3.71 -27.25
N ALA A 495 7.65 -4.65 -26.48
CA ALA A 495 6.75 -4.32 -25.38
C ALA A 495 7.45 -3.55 -24.25
N LEU A 496 8.73 -3.83 -24.02
CA LEU A 496 9.55 -3.11 -23.05
C LEU A 496 9.82 -1.67 -23.48
N GLU A 497 10.18 -1.46 -24.75
CA GLU A 497 10.37 -0.12 -25.32
C GLU A 497 9.08 0.70 -25.31
N ASP A 498 7.93 0.05 -25.52
CA ASP A 498 6.62 0.69 -25.40
C ASP A 498 6.31 1.10 -23.95
N CYS A 499 6.50 0.23 -22.94
CA CYS A 499 6.32 0.58 -21.51
C CYS A 499 7.32 1.68 -21.08
N LEU A 500 8.55 1.69 -21.58
CA LEU A 500 9.51 2.76 -21.30
C LEU A 500 9.07 4.12 -21.87
N ARG A 501 8.53 4.11 -23.09
CA ARG A 501 8.02 5.31 -23.77
C ARG A 501 6.76 5.84 -23.10
N GLU A 502 5.82 4.95 -22.77
CA GLU A 502 4.56 5.25 -22.10
C GLU A 502 4.78 5.85 -20.70
N HIS A 503 5.82 5.40 -20.00
CA HIS A 503 6.19 5.90 -18.68
C HIS A 503 7.45 6.76 -18.67
N SER A 504 7.70 7.48 -19.78
CA SER A 504 8.81 8.44 -19.86
C SER A 504 8.70 9.50 -18.75
N GLY A 505 9.79 9.74 -18.02
CA GLY A 505 9.77 10.63 -16.85
C GLY A 505 9.34 9.94 -15.54
N GLU A 506 9.13 8.63 -15.53
CA GLU A 506 8.91 7.82 -14.32
C GLU A 506 10.00 6.76 -14.13
N TYR A 507 10.06 6.16 -12.94
CA TYR A 507 10.92 5.00 -12.72
C TYR A 507 10.27 3.77 -13.35
N VAL A 508 10.99 3.05 -14.20
CA VAL A 508 10.52 1.76 -14.75
C VAL A 508 11.51 0.68 -14.34
N ARG A 509 10.99 -0.48 -13.92
CA ARG A 509 11.79 -1.65 -13.55
C ARG A 509 11.36 -2.89 -14.31
N LEU A 510 12.36 -3.69 -14.68
CA LEU A 510 12.24 -5.03 -15.25
C LEU A 510 12.11 -6.07 -14.14
N LEU A 511 11.23 -7.05 -14.35
CA LEU A 511 11.01 -8.19 -13.47
C LEU A 511 11.24 -9.50 -14.21
N GLY A 512 11.98 -10.42 -13.59
CA GLY A 512 12.01 -11.83 -13.96
C GLY A 512 11.05 -12.61 -13.06
N ILE A 513 10.18 -13.43 -13.64
CA ILE A 513 9.14 -14.16 -12.91
C ILE A 513 9.29 -15.67 -13.18
N ASP A 514 9.53 -16.44 -12.12
CA ASP A 514 9.45 -17.89 -12.16
C ASP A 514 7.98 -18.32 -12.01
N ALA A 515 7.37 -18.67 -13.15
CA ALA A 515 5.98 -19.11 -13.19
C ALA A 515 5.75 -20.45 -12.47
N LYS A 516 6.77 -21.30 -12.34
CA LYS A 516 6.67 -22.60 -11.65
C LYS A 516 6.74 -22.42 -10.14
N ALA A 517 7.67 -21.60 -9.66
CA ALA A 517 7.82 -21.30 -8.23
C ALA A 517 6.87 -20.20 -7.71
N LYS A 518 6.14 -19.51 -8.61
CA LYS A 518 5.30 -18.34 -8.33
C LYS A 518 6.04 -17.25 -7.57
N LYS A 519 7.28 -16.96 -7.97
CA LYS A 519 8.18 -15.99 -7.31
C LYS A 519 8.86 -15.08 -8.32
N ARG A 520 9.22 -13.88 -7.87
CA ARG A 520 10.09 -12.96 -8.64
C ARG A 520 11.55 -13.37 -8.43
N VAL A 521 12.30 -13.45 -9.52
CA VAL A 521 13.71 -13.86 -9.55
C VAL A 521 14.67 -12.73 -9.92
N LEU A 522 14.16 -11.66 -10.55
CA LEU A 522 14.92 -10.44 -10.84
C LEU A 522 14.02 -9.21 -10.65
N GLU A 523 14.55 -8.14 -10.05
CA GLU A 523 13.96 -6.80 -10.09
C GLU A 523 15.06 -5.77 -10.38
N THR A 524 14.99 -5.04 -11.49
CA THR A 524 16.04 -4.07 -11.89
C THR A 524 15.42 -2.82 -12.46
N VAL A 525 15.79 -1.65 -11.93
CA VAL A 525 15.31 -0.36 -12.45
C VAL A 525 16.05 -0.03 -13.74
N ILE A 526 15.31 0.07 -14.84
CA ILE A 526 15.81 0.28 -16.20
C ILE A 526 15.55 1.70 -16.72
N GLN A 527 14.77 2.52 -16.00
CA GLN A 527 14.53 3.93 -16.33
C GLN A 527 14.37 4.77 -15.06
N ARG A 528 14.78 6.04 -15.14
CA ARG A 528 14.55 7.06 -14.11
C ARG A 528 13.93 8.33 -14.71
N PRO A 529 13.27 9.18 -13.90
CA PRO A 529 12.59 10.40 -14.35
C PRO A 529 13.45 11.45 -15.05
N ASP A 530 14.75 11.44 -14.79
CA ASP A 530 15.77 12.37 -15.24
C ASP A 530 16.41 11.99 -16.58
N GLY A 531 15.97 10.88 -17.19
CA GLY A 531 16.47 10.34 -18.46
C GLY A 531 16.74 8.84 -18.37
N SER A 532 17.05 8.22 -19.52
CA SER A 532 17.45 6.81 -19.55
C SER A 532 18.72 6.58 -18.74
N VAL A 533 18.83 5.40 -18.13
CA VAL A 533 20.03 4.99 -17.41
C VAL A 533 21.12 4.74 -18.46
N ALA A 534 22.03 5.71 -18.65
CA ALA A 534 23.26 5.47 -19.40
C ALA A 534 24.10 4.44 -18.63
N SER A 535 24.33 3.30 -19.28
CA SER A 535 25.40 2.31 -19.11
C SER A 535 26.11 2.28 -17.75
N ASN A 536 25.94 1.18 -17.02
CA ASN A 536 27.05 0.67 -16.22
C ASN A 536 28.23 0.49 -17.19
N GLY A 537 29.39 1.07 -16.90
CA GLY A 537 30.55 1.00 -17.77
C GLY A 537 31.08 -0.43 -17.85
N ASN A 538 30.67 -1.20 -18.86
CA ASN A 538 31.40 -2.38 -19.26
C ASN A 538 31.19 -2.66 -20.76
N GLY A 539 31.80 -1.82 -21.59
CA GLY A 539 32.00 -2.11 -23.00
C GLY A 539 33.30 -2.86 -23.20
N LYS A 540 33.21 -4.17 -23.48
CA LYS A 540 33.79 -4.74 -24.72
C LYS A 540 33.25 -6.15 -24.95
N THR A 541 32.33 -6.21 -25.90
CA THR A 541 31.86 -7.37 -26.65
C THR A 541 33.01 -8.16 -27.28
N ALA A 542 32.92 -9.49 -27.23
CA ALA A 542 33.31 -10.33 -28.35
C ALA A 542 32.42 -11.59 -28.39
N THR A 543 31.90 -11.82 -29.59
CA THR A 543 31.05 -12.90 -30.08
C THR A 543 31.66 -14.29 -29.94
N VAL A 544 30.74 -15.26 -29.89
CA VAL A 544 30.91 -16.71 -29.83
C VAL A 544 31.85 -17.25 -30.92
N ALA A 545 32.78 -18.12 -30.53
CA ALA A 545 33.42 -19.12 -31.38
C ALA A 545 33.30 -20.50 -30.71
N GLU A 546 33.00 -21.52 -31.51
CA GLU A 546 32.89 -22.94 -31.14
C GLU A 546 34.18 -23.53 -30.54
N PRO A 547 34.11 -24.67 -29.84
CA PRO A 547 35.21 -25.19 -29.04
C PRO A 547 36.24 -25.92 -29.91
N SER A 548 37.42 -25.34 -30.07
CA SER A 548 38.59 -26.05 -30.61
C SER A 548 39.59 -26.38 -29.51
N PHE A 549 39.75 -27.69 -29.28
CA PHE A 549 40.74 -28.36 -28.45
C PHE A 549 42.19 -27.92 -28.74
N LYS A 550 43.01 -27.81 -27.68
CA LYS A 550 44.42 -28.27 -27.52
C LYS A 550 45.05 -27.55 -26.32
N SER A 551 45.37 -28.23 -25.22
CA SER A 551 46.42 -29.22 -24.95
C SER A 551 47.61 -28.57 -24.24
N TYR A 552 47.85 -29.10 -23.05
CA TYR A 552 48.96 -28.93 -22.12
C TYR A 552 50.34 -28.95 -22.79
N ALA A 553 51.21 -28.00 -22.41
CA ALA A 553 52.67 -28.15 -22.35
C ALA A 553 53.21 -26.98 -21.49
N SER A 554 53.65 -27.22 -20.26
CA SER A 554 55.01 -27.65 -19.88
C SER A 554 56.08 -26.62 -20.25
N GLY A 555 56.60 -25.92 -19.22
CA GLY A 555 57.74 -25.01 -19.32
C GLY A 555 58.25 -24.65 -17.94
N SER A 556 59.41 -25.20 -17.61
CA SER A 556 60.02 -25.34 -16.30
C SER A 556 60.64 -24.07 -15.70
N SER A 557 60.78 -24.11 -14.38
CA SER A 557 61.85 -23.54 -13.54
C SER A 557 61.97 -22.03 -13.40
N GLY A 558 61.45 -21.55 -12.27
CA GLY A 558 61.93 -20.37 -11.57
C GLY A 558 61.49 -20.49 -10.11
N GLY A 559 62.41 -20.94 -9.25
CA GLY A 559 62.21 -20.96 -7.80
C GLY A 559 62.09 -19.53 -7.29
N GLY A 560 60.87 -19.03 -7.29
CA GLY A 560 60.45 -17.86 -6.54
C GLY A 560 59.24 -18.28 -5.74
N THR A 561 59.34 -18.21 -4.42
CA THR A 561 58.22 -18.24 -3.50
C THR A 561 57.26 -17.12 -3.91
N ALA A 562 56.35 -17.41 -4.84
CA ALA A 562 55.19 -16.58 -5.07
C ALA A 562 54.24 -16.90 -3.93
N THR A 563 54.55 -16.31 -2.78
CA THR A 563 53.53 -15.97 -1.79
C THR A 563 52.41 -15.32 -2.59
N LEU A 564 51.31 -16.06 -2.80
CA LEU A 564 50.04 -15.46 -3.17
C LEU A 564 49.74 -14.55 -2.00
N THR A 565 50.22 -13.30 -2.06
CA THR A 565 49.94 -12.27 -1.08
C THR A 565 48.47 -11.98 -1.23
N SER A 566 47.67 -12.79 -0.55
CA SER A 566 46.24 -12.64 -0.54
C SER A 566 45.94 -11.29 0.09
N THR A 567 45.14 -10.49 -0.58
CA THR A 567 44.65 -9.20 -0.03
C THR A 567 43.70 -9.41 1.15
N LEU A 568 43.21 -10.65 1.31
CA LEU A 568 42.41 -11.10 2.44
C LEU A 568 43.28 -11.34 3.68
N THR A 569 42.76 -10.94 4.85
CA THR A 569 43.44 -11.17 6.12
C THR A 569 43.52 -12.66 6.46
N ALA A 570 44.54 -13.06 7.23
CA ALA A 570 44.68 -14.45 7.70
C ALA A 570 43.47 -14.92 8.52
N GLU A 571 42.78 -14.01 9.20
CA GLU A 571 41.53 -14.28 9.91
C GLU A 571 40.41 -14.65 8.95
N THR A 572 40.23 -13.90 7.86
CA THR A 572 39.21 -14.19 6.84
C THR A 572 39.46 -15.53 6.16
N ILE A 573 40.73 -15.87 5.88
CA ILE A 573 41.09 -17.19 5.33
C ILE A 573 40.75 -18.32 6.31
N THR A 574 40.97 -18.10 7.61
CA THR A 574 40.60 -19.06 8.65
C THR A 574 39.07 -19.24 8.74
N GLN A 575 38.30 -18.16 8.59
CA GLN A 575 36.83 -18.19 8.53
C GLN A 575 36.34 -18.98 7.31
N ILE A 576 36.95 -18.78 6.13
CA ILE A 576 36.65 -19.53 4.90
C ILE A 576 36.89 -21.03 5.12
N ARG A 577 38.05 -21.42 5.64
CA ARG A 577 38.37 -22.84 5.94
C ARG A 577 37.35 -23.46 6.89
N SER A 578 37.00 -22.75 7.96
CA SER A 578 36.04 -23.23 8.95
C SER A 578 34.67 -23.50 8.32
N LEU A 579 34.16 -22.55 7.52
CA LEU A 579 32.89 -22.71 6.80
C LEU A 579 32.90 -23.87 5.81
N LEU A 580 33.97 -24.01 5.02
CA LEU A 580 34.10 -25.11 4.05
C LEU A 580 34.20 -26.47 4.75
N SER A 581 34.93 -26.57 5.86
CA SER A 581 35.05 -27.81 6.65
C SER A 581 33.72 -28.28 7.25
N GLN A 582 32.83 -27.33 7.54
CA GLN A 582 31.47 -27.58 8.03
C GLN A 582 30.46 -27.87 6.90
N GLY A 583 30.92 -27.89 5.64
CA GLY A 583 30.08 -28.12 4.46
C GLY A 583 29.18 -26.94 4.09
N HIS A 584 29.47 -25.74 4.59
CA HIS A 584 28.72 -24.53 4.26
C HIS A 584 29.18 -23.94 2.93
N LYS A 585 28.24 -23.36 2.18
CA LYS A 585 28.54 -22.59 0.98
C LYS A 585 28.99 -21.19 1.37
N ILE A 586 29.83 -20.58 0.54
CA ILE A 586 30.34 -19.24 0.76
C ILE A 586 29.79 -18.30 -0.30
N GLY A 587 29.31 -17.14 0.14
CA GLY A 587 28.91 -16.04 -0.71
C GLY A 587 29.58 -14.75 -0.29
N SER A 588 29.48 -13.73 -1.13
CA SER A 588 29.92 -12.38 -0.80
C SER A 588 28.90 -11.35 -1.25
N GLU A 589 28.84 -10.24 -0.53
CA GLU A 589 27.96 -9.11 -0.78
C GLU A 589 28.73 -7.80 -0.64
N HIS A 590 28.40 -6.80 -1.45
CA HIS A 590 28.97 -5.47 -1.40
C HIS A 590 27.88 -4.41 -1.18
N ALA A 591 28.28 -3.25 -0.66
CA ALA A 591 27.40 -2.11 -0.47
C ALA A 591 28.19 -0.80 -0.50
N ASP A 592 27.73 0.14 -1.33
CA ASP A 592 28.17 1.53 -1.26
C ASP A 592 27.85 2.15 0.13
N LYS A 593 28.46 3.28 0.45
CA LYS A 593 28.32 3.95 1.77
C LYS A 593 26.88 4.28 2.15
N ARG A 594 25.99 4.47 1.17
CA ARG A 594 24.56 4.75 1.40
C ARG A 594 23.78 3.45 1.64
N ARG A 595 24.04 2.42 0.84
CA ARG A 595 23.46 1.08 0.96
C ARG A 595 23.83 0.43 2.28
N PHE A 596 25.11 0.50 2.67
CA PHE A 596 25.61 0.01 3.96
C PHE A 596 24.88 0.65 5.14
N LYS A 597 24.64 1.97 5.12
CA LYS A 597 23.87 2.70 6.15
C LYS A 597 22.41 2.25 6.24
N THR A 598 21.84 1.77 5.14
CA THR A 598 20.46 1.26 5.10
C THR A 598 20.37 -0.26 5.29
N GLY A 599 21.51 -0.94 5.53
CA GLY A 599 21.58 -2.39 5.62
C GLY A 599 21.20 -3.11 4.32
N SER A 600 21.18 -2.40 3.18
CA SER A 600 20.93 -2.96 1.87
C SER A 600 22.26 -3.41 1.28
N TRP A 601 22.34 -4.68 0.87
CA TRP A 601 23.54 -5.27 0.31
C TRP A 601 23.22 -5.88 -1.05
N GLN A 602 24.19 -5.86 -1.95
CA GLN A 602 24.10 -6.47 -3.28
C GLN A 602 25.00 -7.69 -3.31
N SER A 603 24.52 -8.82 -3.82
CA SER A 603 25.32 -10.04 -3.93
C SER A 603 26.39 -9.87 -5.00
N CYS A 604 27.64 -10.26 -4.68
CA CYS A 604 28.68 -10.42 -5.69
C CYS A 604 28.35 -11.63 -6.59
N THR A 605 29.21 -11.89 -7.57
CA THR A 605 29.14 -13.10 -8.40
C THR A 605 29.09 -14.37 -7.54
N PRO A 606 28.14 -15.30 -7.80
CA PRO A 606 28.03 -16.54 -7.04
C PRO A 606 29.32 -17.36 -7.06
N ILE A 607 29.72 -17.88 -5.90
CA ILE A 607 30.89 -18.75 -5.75
C ILE A 607 30.41 -20.19 -5.72
N GLU A 608 30.66 -20.95 -6.79
CA GLU A 608 30.15 -22.32 -6.94
C GLU A 608 31.14 -23.42 -6.48
N SER A 609 32.41 -23.07 -6.27
CA SER A 609 33.45 -24.00 -5.84
C SER A 609 33.48 -24.18 -4.32
N SER A 610 33.78 -25.39 -3.87
CA SER A 610 34.05 -25.75 -2.47
C SER A 610 35.54 -25.83 -2.14
N ARG A 611 36.42 -25.53 -3.10
CA ARG A 611 37.87 -25.50 -2.89
C ARG A 611 38.31 -24.14 -2.37
N GLU A 612 39.07 -24.12 -1.28
CA GLU A 612 39.54 -22.88 -0.63
C GLU A 612 40.22 -21.93 -1.63
N SER A 613 41.09 -22.44 -2.49
CA SER A 613 41.82 -21.63 -3.49
C SER A 613 40.88 -20.85 -4.41
N ASP A 614 39.81 -21.50 -4.86
CA ASP A 614 38.87 -20.92 -5.83
C ASP A 614 37.95 -19.91 -5.15
N VAL A 615 37.55 -20.19 -3.90
CA VAL A 615 36.76 -19.27 -3.08
C VAL A 615 37.57 -18.02 -2.75
N VAL A 616 38.84 -18.18 -2.37
CA VAL A 616 39.76 -17.06 -2.10
C VAL A 616 39.91 -16.20 -3.36
N ALA A 617 40.18 -16.81 -4.52
CA ALA A 617 40.31 -16.08 -5.79
C ALA A 617 39.02 -15.32 -6.18
N ALA A 618 37.86 -15.91 -5.96
CA ALA A 618 36.57 -15.27 -6.22
C ALA A 618 36.29 -14.10 -5.27
N LEU A 619 36.62 -14.23 -3.99
CA LEU A 619 36.48 -13.16 -3.01
C LEU A 619 37.42 -12.00 -3.31
N GLU A 620 38.67 -12.27 -3.68
CA GLU A 620 39.62 -11.23 -4.09
C GLU A 620 39.16 -10.50 -5.36
N THR A 621 38.46 -11.20 -6.25
CA THR A 621 37.84 -10.59 -7.42
C THR A 621 36.70 -9.65 -6.98
N CYS A 622 35.81 -10.07 -6.08
CA CYS A 622 34.77 -9.17 -5.55
C CYS A 622 35.38 -7.95 -4.81
N LEU A 623 36.45 -8.14 -4.03
CA LEU A 623 37.13 -7.02 -3.37
C LEU A 623 37.70 -6.01 -4.38
N ARG A 624 38.28 -6.50 -5.48
CA ARG A 624 38.85 -5.65 -6.54
C ARG A 624 37.78 -4.93 -7.34
N ASP A 625 36.68 -5.60 -7.65
CA ASP A 625 35.59 -5.02 -8.45
C ASP A 625 34.81 -3.95 -7.66
N HIS A 626 34.86 -4.02 -6.33
CA HIS A 626 34.14 -3.12 -5.42
C HIS A 626 35.09 -2.35 -4.48
N GLN A 627 36.21 -1.85 -5.00
CA GLN A 627 37.12 -0.99 -4.22
C GLN A 627 36.41 0.29 -3.76
N GLY A 628 36.60 0.66 -2.48
CA GLY A 628 35.93 1.82 -1.89
C GLY A 628 34.48 1.56 -1.45
N GLU A 629 34.02 0.31 -1.48
CA GLU A 629 32.73 -0.12 -0.94
C GLU A 629 32.91 -1.07 0.24
N TYR A 630 31.85 -1.23 1.05
CA TYR A 630 31.82 -2.26 2.09
C TYR A 630 31.61 -3.61 1.43
N VAL A 631 32.47 -4.60 1.71
CA VAL A 631 32.30 -5.98 1.23
C VAL A 631 32.23 -6.90 2.43
N ARG A 632 31.29 -7.85 2.41
CA ARG A 632 31.11 -8.85 3.46
C ARG A 632 31.11 -10.28 2.92
N LEU A 633 31.71 -11.16 3.69
CA LEU A 633 31.69 -12.61 3.55
C LEU A 633 30.42 -13.18 4.21
N ILE A 634 29.79 -14.14 3.54
CA ILE A 634 28.58 -14.81 4.03
C ILE A 634 28.78 -16.32 4.01
N GLY A 635 28.55 -16.97 5.15
CA GLY A 635 28.43 -18.42 5.25
C GLY A 635 26.96 -18.84 5.12
N ILE A 636 26.68 -19.83 4.28
CA ILE A 636 25.33 -20.29 3.97
C ILE A 636 25.23 -21.79 4.27
N ASP A 637 24.36 -22.13 5.23
CA ASP A 637 23.96 -23.51 5.47
C ASP A 637 22.88 -23.90 4.45
N SER A 638 23.30 -24.69 3.46
CA SER A 638 22.42 -25.14 2.38
C SER A 638 21.33 -26.13 2.83
N GLN A 639 21.54 -26.84 3.95
CA GLN A 639 20.57 -27.79 4.49
C GLN A 639 19.51 -27.06 5.31
N ALA A 640 19.93 -26.15 6.20
CA ALA A 640 19.01 -25.36 7.02
C ALA A 640 18.45 -24.12 6.29
N LYS A 641 18.90 -23.85 5.06
CA LYS A 641 18.50 -22.70 4.22
C LYS A 641 18.61 -21.35 4.97
N ARG A 642 19.70 -21.16 5.72
CA ARG A 642 19.94 -19.94 6.51
C ARG A 642 21.39 -19.48 6.38
N ARG A 643 21.61 -18.19 6.67
CA ARG A 643 22.95 -17.62 6.82
C ARG A 643 23.49 -17.98 8.20
N VAL A 644 24.74 -18.42 8.26
CA VAL A 644 25.42 -18.84 9.50
C VAL A 644 26.58 -17.92 9.87
N LEU A 645 27.08 -17.13 8.92
CA LEU A 645 28.11 -16.11 9.17
C LEU A 645 27.84 -14.90 8.29
N GLU A 646 27.98 -13.69 8.84
CA GLU A 646 28.09 -12.44 8.08
C GLU A 646 29.25 -11.62 8.67
N SER A 647 30.34 -11.45 7.91
CA SER A 647 31.56 -10.80 8.36
C SER A 647 32.02 -9.75 7.36
N ILE A 648 32.23 -8.50 7.79
CA ILE A 648 32.70 -7.43 6.89
C ILE A 648 34.21 -7.61 6.68
N ILE A 649 34.60 -7.83 5.43
CA ILE A 649 35.98 -8.11 5.02
C ILE A 649 36.64 -6.92 4.30
N GLN A 650 35.86 -5.91 3.91
CA GLN A 650 36.36 -4.64 3.37
C GLN A 650 35.49 -3.47 3.85
N ARG A 651 36.14 -2.33 4.10
CA ARG A 651 35.48 -1.04 4.35
C ARG A 651 36.06 0.01 3.40
N PRO A 652 35.28 1.00 2.95
CA PRO A 652 35.72 2.11 2.10
C PRO A 652 36.88 2.91 2.66
#